data_AF-A0A286E6U2-F1
#
_entry.id   AF-A0A286E6U2-F1
#
_cell.length_a   1.000
_cell.length_b   1.000
_cell.length_c   1.000
_cell.angle_alpha   90.00
_cell.angle_beta   90.00
_cell.angle_gamma   90.00
#
_symmetry.space_group_name_H-M   'P 1'
#
loop_
_entity.id
_entity.type
_entity.pdbx_description
1 polymer ?
#
loop_
_entity_poly.entity_id
_entity_poly.type
_entity_poly.pdbx_seq_one_letter_code
_entity_poly.pdbx_strand_id
1 'polypeptide(L)'
;MRTQITAHDLTRTFDGRPVLDAVNCSFPAGERAAVVGENGSGKSTLLRLLAGVDRPDAGRVVVRAEGGVGHFLQEETLPADLTVQRVLDRSLAELRALEGRLRALEARMAADESAALGAGGEEYGRLLTVFELRGGYDADARLERALAGLGLAALPRGRRVGTLSGGELGRLRLAALLAAAPEVLLLDEPTNHLDDGAVDWLADHLRGRRGTTVLVSHDRDLLERVATTVWELDADRRRLVRHGGGYAGYLAEHAATRRRWAAAHAAWLAETERLTEAATTTARRVAPGRGMRDGNKMAYDRAGGRVQRSVAGRVRNAEERLRRLRADPVPPPPEPLRFRPTLRADALAGTVLAAEGLAVDGRLAPLDLAVEAGDRLLVTGVNGSGKSTLLSVLAGELAPDRGRFTARGRVARLGQEPPPALPGQTLLAAFAAGRPGTGEEHAERLLALGLFAAERFDVPVARLSTGQRQRLALARLVDAPVDVLLLDEPTNHLSPALVEEVEAALADYPGTVVVVSHDRRLRARWRGTRLSLTPARPPAAPAPSAAQAPPAPPSPWAAIEVPDGRAGGPYALALGPDGALWFTLVHAGAVGRLAPDGRIDTHPLDDPGCAPTVIAPGPDGALWFTRYGDHRVGRIDTRGRATSFAPPTPESGPYGIAAGPDGALWFTQSRVDRVGRITVDGRVDEFPLPWPGAFPAAIVAGPDGALWCTLNQADALARITVDGRVSRHPLPTEGAAPVGLTVGADGALWCAEIGAGQLARMTADGRVDEFPLPDRGCRPHAVLHGPDGRCWYTAWAAGRIGAMDAEGKVEEFPLDDAGSEPHGLAFDAAGALHVALESGTLAVHLAGGAR
;
A
#
# COMPACT_ATOMS: atom_id res chain seq x y z
N MET A 1 17.42 6.28 19.76
CA MET A 1 16.59 6.64 18.59
C MET A 1 16.19 8.10 18.72
N ARG A 2 16.38 8.92 17.69
CA ARG A 2 15.91 10.32 17.72
C ARG A 2 14.39 10.35 17.54
N THR A 3 13.67 11.08 18.39
CA THR A 3 12.23 11.31 18.26
C THR A 3 11.97 12.32 17.15
N GLN A 4 11.11 11.98 16.18
CA GLN A 4 10.77 12.86 15.06
C GLN A 4 9.53 13.71 15.34
N ILE A 5 8.54 13.16 16.05
CA ILE A 5 7.32 13.89 16.43
C ILE A 5 7.14 13.77 17.93
N THR A 6 6.96 14.89 18.61
CA THR A 6 6.59 14.92 20.02
C THR A 6 5.44 15.87 20.23
N ALA A 7 4.40 15.40 20.91
CA ALA A 7 3.28 16.21 21.34
C ALA A 7 3.15 16.20 22.86
N HIS A 8 2.96 17.39 23.43
CA HIS A 8 2.86 17.59 24.87
C HIS A 8 1.56 18.30 25.22
N ASP A 9 0.80 17.69 26.13
CA ASP A 9 -0.46 18.20 26.69
C ASP A 9 -1.42 18.76 25.62
N LEU A 10 -1.56 18.03 24.51
CA LEU A 10 -2.42 18.42 23.39
C LEU A 10 -3.90 18.43 23.79
N THR A 11 -4.51 19.61 23.69
CA THR A 11 -5.95 19.79 23.86
C THR A 11 -6.55 20.44 22.61
N ARG A 12 -7.70 19.92 22.18
CA ARG A 12 -8.47 20.47 21.06
C ARG A 12 -9.96 20.33 21.30
N THR A 13 -10.69 21.42 21.10
CA THR A 13 -12.11 21.60 21.39
C THR A 13 -12.84 22.06 20.14
N PHE A 14 -14.00 21.47 19.86
CA PHE A 14 -14.91 21.93 18.80
C PHE A 14 -16.27 22.22 19.43
N ASP A 15 -16.84 23.40 19.15
CA ASP A 15 -18.15 23.84 19.66
C ASP A 15 -18.32 23.65 21.18
N GLY A 16 -17.25 23.93 21.95
CA GLY A 16 -17.21 23.78 23.40
C GLY A 16 -17.08 22.34 23.91
N ARG A 17 -16.87 21.35 23.03
CA ARG A 17 -16.64 19.94 23.40
C ARG A 17 -15.17 19.56 23.20
N PRO A 18 -14.45 19.12 24.25
CA PRO A 18 -13.08 18.64 24.11
C PRO A 18 -13.09 17.32 23.33
N VAL A 19 -12.35 17.28 22.23
CA VAL A 19 -12.10 16.07 21.42
C VAL A 19 -10.79 15.41 21.87
N LEU A 20 -9.77 16.21 22.17
CA LEU A 20 -8.52 15.78 22.79
C LEU A 20 -8.31 16.58 24.08
N ASP A 21 -7.80 15.94 25.13
CA ASP A 21 -7.59 16.56 26.44
C ASP A 21 -6.24 16.13 27.04
N ALA A 22 -5.28 17.06 27.10
CA ALA A 22 -3.93 16.88 27.63
C ALA A 22 -3.21 15.61 27.11
N VAL A 23 -3.33 15.35 25.81
CA VAL A 23 -2.76 14.14 25.18
C VAL A 23 -1.26 14.28 24.98
N ASN A 24 -0.51 13.25 25.36
CA ASN A 24 0.94 13.19 25.21
C ASN A 24 1.31 12.03 24.29
N CYS A 25 2.14 12.27 23.26
CA CYS A 25 2.62 11.21 22.37
C CYS A 25 4.00 11.52 21.78
N SER A 26 4.72 10.49 21.39
CA SER A 26 6.05 10.60 20.80
C SER A 26 6.29 9.50 19.79
N PHE A 27 6.63 9.86 18.56
CA PHE A 27 6.92 8.93 17.46
C PHE A 27 8.41 8.98 17.11
N PRO A 28 9.18 7.90 17.36
CA PRO A 28 10.58 7.78 16.94
C PRO A 28 10.74 7.68 15.43
N ALA A 29 11.91 8.06 14.93
CA ALA A 29 12.27 7.88 13.52
C ALA A 29 12.13 6.42 13.06
N GLY A 30 11.45 6.21 11.93
CA GLY A 30 11.21 4.91 11.31
C GLY A 30 10.10 4.08 11.97
N GLU A 31 9.39 4.62 12.98
CA GLU A 31 8.27 3.93 13.59
C GLU A 31 7.09 3.85 12.60
N ARG A 32 6.48 2.67 12.51
CA ARG A 32 5.18 2.47 11.83
C ARG A 32 4.13 2.33 12.91
N ALA A 33 3.47 3.41 13.24
CA ALA A 33 2.48 3.49 14.30
C ALA A 33 1.07 3.49 13.71
N ALA A 34 0.17 2.68 14.28
CA ALA A 34 -1.26 2.77 14.01
C ALA A 34 -1.93 3.60 15.10
N VAL A 35 -2.93 4.41 14.74
CA VAL A 35 -3.82 5.08 15.70
C VAL A 35 -5.22 4.47 15.56
N VAL A 36 -5.68 3.80 16.61
CA VAL A 36 -6.97 3.11 16.65
C VAL A 36 -7.89 3.76 17.69
N GLY A 37 -9.20 3.59 17.51
CA GLY A 37 -10.20 4.14 18.42
C GLY A 37 -11.55 4.28 17.72
N GLU A 38 -12.60 4.57 18.49
CA GLU A 38 -13.95 4.72 17.95
C GLU A 38 -14.05 5.89 16.96
N ASN A 39 -15.04 5.84 16.06
CA ASN A 39 -15.31 6.98 15.18
C ASN A 39 -15.85 8.17 15.97
N GLY A 40 -15.19 9.31 15.78
CA GLY A 40 -15.39 10.51 16.61
C GLY A 40 -14.49 10.60 17.85
N SER A 41 -13.56 9.65 18.09
CA SER A 41 -12.61 9.75 19.22
C SER A 41 -11.55 10.85 19.04
N GLY A 42 -11.39 11.39 17.82
CA GLY A 42 -10.41 12.44 17.52
C GLY A 42 -9.18 11.99 16.74
N LYS A 43 -9.17 10.79 16.13
CA LYS A 43 -8.04 10.25 15.35
C LYS A 43 -7.58 11.20 14.23
N SER A 44 -8.50 11.61 13.35
CA SER A 44 -8.26 12.58 12.29
C SER A 44 -7.80 13.94 12.82
N THR A 45 -8.40 14.39 13.93
CA THR A 45 -7.99 15.62 14.63
C THR A 45 -6.54 15.53 15.12
N LEU A 46 -6.14 14.39 15.70
CA LEU A 46 -4.76 14.16 16.13
C LEU A 46 -3.81 14.25 14.93
N LEU A 47 -4.10 13.57 13.82
CA LEU A 47 -3.26 13.64 12.60
C LEU A 47 -3.16 15.07 12.05
N ARG A 48 -4.25 15.83 12.00
CA ARG A 48 -4.22 17.25 11.59
C ARG A 48 -3.33 18.12 12.48
N LEU A 49 -3.35 17.89 13.79
CA LEU A 49 -2.47 18.60 14.73
C LEU A 49 -1.01 18.20 14.55
N LEU A 50 -0.73 16.90 14.35
CA LEU A 50 0.63 16.40 14.08
C LEU A 50 1.18 16.91 12.74
N ALA A 51 0.32 17.07 11.74
CA ALA A 51 0.65 17.64 10.44
C ALA A 51 0.85 19.17 10.46
N GLY A 52 0.46 19.84 11.55
CA GLY A 52 0.45 21.30 11.64
C GLY A 52 -0.64 22.00 10.82
N VAL A 53 -1.62 21.24 10.32
CA VAL A 53 -2.80 21.77 9.59
C VAL A 53 -3.72 22.51 10.55
N ASP A 54 -3.97 21.91 11.72
CA ASP A 54 -4.71 22.52 12.82
C ASP A 54 -3.74 23.00 13.90
N ARG A 55 -4.12 24.06 14.63
CA ARG A 55 -3.42 24.49 15.84
C ARG A 55 -4.12 23.92 17.08
N PRO A 56 -3.37 23.46 18.10
CA PRO A 56 -3.98 23.05 19.36
C PRO A 56 -4.47 24.26 20.16
N ASP A 57 -5.48 24.05 21.00
CA ASP A 57 -5.98 25.09 21.91
C ASP A 57 -5.08 25.21 23.15
N ALA A 58 -4.49 24.09 23.57
CA ALA A 58 -3.44 24.03 24.59
C ALA A 58 -2.43 22.92 24.26
N GLY A 59 -1.21 23.06 24.80
CA GLY A 59 -0.09 22.16 24.52
C GLY A 59 0.73 22.58 23.31
N ARG A 60 1.65 21.72 22.87
CA ARG A 60 2.49 21.97 21.69
C ARG A 60 2.83 20.69 20.95
N VAL A 61 3.03 20.82 19.63
CA VAL A 61 3.60 19.78 18.76
C VAL A 61 4.95 20.26 18.28
N VAL A 62 5.96 19.38 18.37
CA VAL A 62 7.29 19.60 17.81
C VAL A 62 7.55 18.49 16.80
N VAL A 63 7.75 18.88 15.53
CA VAL A 63 8.12 17.97 14.45
C VAL A 63 9.52 18.29 13.96
N ARG A 64 10.36 17.26 13.85
CA ARG A 64 11.72 17.32 13.31
C ARG A 64 11.78 16.36 12.12
N ALA A 65 11.50 16.90 10.93
CA ALA A 65 11.48 16.15 9.68
C ALA A 65 12.02 17.07 8.56
N GLU A 66 13.34 17.05 8.35
CA GLU A 66 14.00 17.87 7.31
C GLU A 66 13.59 17.40 5.90
N GLY A 67 13.26 16.11 5.75
CA GLY A 67 12.69 15.56 4.52
C GLY A 67 11.17 15.75 4.36
N GLY A 68 10.56 16.58 5.21
CA GLY A 68 9.15 16.99 5.10
C GLY A 68 8.13 16.06 5.74
N VAL A 69 6.91 16.58 5.90
CA VAL A 69 5.75 15.86 6.45
C VAL A 69 4.68 15.76 5.36
N GLY A 70 4.35 14.54 4.98
CA GLY A 70 3.24 14.25 4.09
C GLY A 70 1.99 13.88 4.87
N HIS A 71 0.85 14.44 4.50
CA HIS A 71 -0.42 14.19 5.16
C HIS A 71 -1.51 13.85 4.14
N PHE A 72 -2.09 12.65 4.25
CA PHE A 72 -3.24 12.23 3.47
C PHE A 72 -4.53 12.47 4.26
N LEU A 73 -5.31 13.45 3.82
CA LEU A 73 -6.64 13.75 4.36
C LEU A 73 -7.70 12.88 3.69
N GLN A 74 -8.60 12.33 4.50
CA GLN A 74 -9.75 11.54 4.07
C GLN A 74 -10.60 12.27 2.99
N GLU A 75 -10.86 13.56 3.19
CA GLU A 75 -11.57 14.41 2.23
C GLU A 75 -10.79 15.71 2.01
N GLU A 76 -10.40 15.96 0.75
CA GLU A 76 -9.79 17.22 0.34
C GLU A 76 -10.37 17.62 -1.01
N THR A 77 -10.85 18.86 -1.09
CA THR A 77 -11.42 19.40 -2.32
C THR A 77 -10.33 20.07 -3.14
N LEU A 78 -10.02 19.51 -4.30
CA LEU A 78 -9.14 20.13 -5.29
C LEU A 78 -9.98 20.94 -6.30
N PRO A 79 -9.47 22.09 -6.79
CA PRO A 79 -10.14 22.85 -7.85
C PRO A 79 -10.40 21.97 -9.09
N ALA A 80 -11.63 22.02 -9.60
CA ALA A 80 -12.10 21.11 -10.65
C ALA A 80 -11.39 21.29 -12.00
N ASP A 81 -10.80 22.47 -12.23
CA ASP A 81 -10.09 22.84 -13.45
C ASP A 81 -8.63 22.37 -13.47
N LEU A 82 -8.07 21.92 -12.35
CA LEU A 82 -6.74 21.34 -12.30
C LEU A 82 -6.66 20.08 -13.17
N THR A 83 -5.50 19.87 -13.80
CA THR A 83 -5.20 18.62 -14.50
C THR A 83 -4.56 17.62 -13.56
N VAL A 84 -4.64 16.33 -13.89
CA VAL A 84 -3.92 15.26 -13.20
C VAL A 84 -2.43 15.61 -13.08
N GLN A 85 -1.80 16.07 -14.17
CA GLN A 85 -0.40 16.49 -14.16
C GLN A 85 -0.11 17.56 -13.11
N ARG A 86 -0.94 18.61 -13.03
CA ARG A 86 -0.74 19.70 -12.06
C ARG A 86 -0.86 19.23 -10.61
N VAL A 87 -1.68 18.23 -10.34
CA VAL A 87 -1.77 17.61 -9.00
C VAL A 87 -0.46 16.89 -8.67
N LEU A 88 0.06 16.09 -9.62
CA LEU A 88 1.32 15.37 -9.46
C LEU A 88 2.51 16.33 -9.30
N ASP A 89 2.60 17.35 -10.15
CA ASP A 89 3.62 18.39 -10.11
C ASP A 89 3.62 19.11 -8.76
N ARG A 90 2.43 19.41 -8.22
CA ARG A 90 2.31 20.08 -6.92
C ARG A 90 2.83 19.22 -5.77
N SER A 91 2.54 17.93 -5.79
CA SER A 91 3.04 17.00 -4.77
C SER A 91 4.55 16.77 -4.85
N LEU A 92 5.12 16.84 -6.07
CA LEU A 92 6.56 16.75 -6.29
C LEU A 92 7.28 18.12 -6.26
N ALA A 93 6.55 19.22 -6.07
CA ALA A 93 7.09 20.57 -6.22
C ALA A 93 8.28 20.85 -5.29
N GLU A 94 8.25 20.36 -4.06
CA GLU A 94 9.38 20.48 -3.13
C GLU A 94 10.63 19.75 -3.64
N LEU A 95 10.46 18.53 -4.17
CA LEU A 95 11.56 17.75 -4.76
C LEU A 95 12.13 18.45 -5.98
N ARG A 96 11.26 18.98 -6.86
CA ARG A 96 11.66 19.74 -8.04
C ARG A 96 12.33 21.07 -7.69
N ALA A 97 11.90 21.72 -6.61
CA ALA A 97 12.54 22.92 -6.10
C ALA A 97 13.94 22.63 -5.52
N LEU A 98 14.10 21.50 -4.81
CA LEU A 98 15.41 21.04 -4.34
C LEU A 98 16.34 20.76 -5.54
N GLU A 99 15.86 20.02 -6.53
CA GLU A 99 16.59 19.72 -7.77
C GLU A 99 17.03 21.01 -8.50
N GLY A 100 16.10 21.94 -8.70
CA GLY A 100 16.40 23.22 -9.35
C GLY A 100 17.41 24.07 -8.57
N ARG A 101 17.36 24.03 -7.24
CA ARG A 101 18.32 24.76 -6.37
C ARG A 101 19.71 24.11 -6.39
N LEU A 102 19.79 22.77 -6.46
CA LEU A 102 21.04 22.05 -6.66
C LEU A 102 21.69 22.44 -8.00
N ARG A 103 20.94 22.40 -9.10
CA ARG A 103 21.42 22.83 -10.43
C ARG A 103 21.90 24.29 -10.45
N ALA A 104 21.18 25.18 -9.76
CA ALA A 104 21.58 26.59 -9.65
C ALA A 104 22.87 26.77 -8.84
N LEU A 105 23.08 25.98 -7.80
CA LEU A 105 24.33 25.99 -7.01
C LEU A 105 25.49 25.40 -7.83
N GLU A 106 25.27 24.31 -8.55
CA GLU A 106 26.25 23.70 -9.47
C GLU A 106 26.73 24.72 -10.51
N ALA A 107 25.80 25.42 -11.17
CA ALA A 107 26.13 26.46 -12.14
C ALA A 107 26.93 27.62 -11.52
N ARG A 108 26.62 28.02 -10.28
CA ARG A 108 27.35 29.08 -9.56
C ARG A 108 28.74 28.64 -9.12
N MET A 109 28.88 27.41 -8.63
CA MET A 109 30.15 26.82 -8.22
C MET A 109 31.08 26.54 -9.40
N ALA A 110 30.51 26.21 -10.57
CA ALA A 110 31.26 26.08 -11.82
C ALA A 110 31.79 27.44 -12.34
N ALA A 111 31.08 28.54 -12.06
CA ALA A 111 31.47 29.89 -12.48
C ALA A 111 32.44 30.60 -11.51
N ASP A 112 32.42 30.24 -10.22
CA ASP A 112 33.24 30.85 -9.18
C ASP A 112 33.75 29.80 -8.17
N GLU A 113 35.06 29.52 -8.22
CA GLU A 113 35.74 28.55 -7.37
C GLU A 113 35.69 28.93 -5.87
N SER A 114 35.56 30.22 -5.55
CA SER A 114 35.37 30.71 -4.17
C SER A 114 33.99 30.36 -3.63
N ALA A 115 32.96 30.29 -4.49
CA ALA A 115 31.62 29.88 -4.12
C ALA A 115 31.53 28.39 -3.74
N ALA A 116 32.43 27.56 -4.28
CA ALA A 116 32.53 26.13 -3.96
C ALA A 116 33.17 25.86 -2.58
N LEU A 117 34.09 26.72 -2.13
CA LEU A 117 34.82 26.59 -0.86
C LEU A 117 34.17 27.31 0.33
N GLY A 118 33.04 28.01 0.11
CA GLY A 118 32.32 28.78 1.12
C GLY A 118 30.90 28.26 1.40
N ALA A 119 29.99 29.19 1.74
CA ALA A 119 28.60 28.87 2.09
C ALA A 119 27.81 28.15 0.97
N GLY A 120 28.23 28.30 -0.30
CA GLY A 120 27.60 27.63 -1.45
C GLY A 120 27.83 26.12 -1.45
N GLY A 121 29.05 25.66 -1.14
CA GLY A 121 29.39 24.24 -1.01
C GLY A 121 28.71 23.57 0.19
N GLU A 122 28.63 24.26 1.33
CA GLU A 122 27.91 23.77 2.52
C GLU A 122 26.40 23.62 2.26
N GLU A 123 25.78 24.61 1.59
CA GLU A 123 24.38 24.54 1.21
C GLU A 123 24.12 23.41 0.19
N TYR A 124 25.00 23.25 -0.81
CA TYR A 124 24.92 22.18 -1.80
C TYR A 124 24.97 20.80 -1.13
N GLY A 125 25.95 20.54 -0.26
CA GLY A 125 26.08 19.26 0.44
C GLY A 125 24.86 18.90 1.29
N ARG A 126 24.27 19.89 1.99
CA ARG A 126 23.04 19.70 2.77
C ARG A 126 21.84 19.39 1.86
N LEU A 127 21.65 20.15 0.77
CA LEU A 127 20.54 19.94 -0.15
C LEU A 127 20.67 18.62 -0.92
N LEU A 128 21.88 18.22 -1.30
CA LEU A 128 22.17 16.96 -1.97
C LEU A 128 21.81 15.79 -1.05
N THR A 129 22.22 15.86 0.22
CA THR A 129 21.86 14.86 1.23
C THR A 129 20.34 14.73 1.36
N VAL A 130 19.60 15.85 1.42
CA VAL A 130 18.12 15.83 1.50
C VAL A 130 17.50 15.26 0.22
N PHE A 131 18.03 15.62 -0.95
CA PHE A 131 17.56 15.14 -2.24
C PHE A 131 17.77 13.63 -2.40
N GLU A 132 18.94 13.12 -2.02
CA GLU A 132 19.26 11.69 -2.00
C GLU A 132 18.41 10.91 -1.00
N LEU A 133 18.25 11.43 0.23
CA LEU A 133 17.42 10.79 1.26
C LEU A 133 15.95 10.71 0.86
N ARG A 134 15.45 11.68 0.09
CA ARG A 134 14.11 11.65 -0.49
C ARG A 134 14.05 10.90 -1.83
N GLY A 135 15.15 10.28 -2.27
CA GLY A 135 15.31 9.61 -3.56
C GLY A 135 14.85 10.50 -4.72
N GLY A 136 15.47 11.65 -4.87
CA GLY A 136 15.10 12.60 -5.93
C GLY A 136 15.26 12.00 -7.33
N TYR A 137 16.28 11.16 -7.53
CA TYR A 137 16.58 10.51 -8.81
C TYR A 137 15.56 9.45 -9.25
N ASP A 138 14.89 8.78 -8.31
CA ASP A 138 13.86 7.78 -8.61
C ASP A 138 12.43 8.32 -8.46
N ALA A 139 12.25 9.63 -8.28
CA ALA A 139 10.95 10.24 -8.00
C ALA A 139 9.91 9.96 -9.08
N ASP A 140 10.29 10.04 -10.37
CA ASP A 140 9.37 9.75 -11.49
C ASP A 140 9.04 8.26 -11.58
N ALA A 141 10.05 7.39 -11.45
CA ALA A 141 9.82 5.93 -11.42
C ALA A 141 8.98 5.49 -10.21
N ARG A 142 9.12 6.15 -9.06
CA ARG A 142 8.23 5.92 -7.91
C ARG A 142 6.82 6.40 -8.18
N LEU A 143 6.65 7.54 -8.86
CA LEU A 143 5.34 8.05 -9.23
C LEU A 143 4.61 7.05 -10.12
N GLU A 144 5.25 6.55 -11.18
CA GLU A 144 4.65 5.56 -12.07
C GLU A 144 4.31 4.26 -11.33
N ARG A 145 5.24 3.73 -10.51
CA ARG A 145 4.96 2.56 -9.66
C ARG A 145 3.78 2.79 -8.71
N ALA A 146 3.66 3.99 -8.12
CA ALA A 146 2.57 4.32 -7.21
C ALA A 146 1.23 4.45 -7.93
N LEU A 147 1.22 5.00 -9.14
CA LEU A 147 0.02 5.07 -9.97
C LEU A 147 -0.41 3.69 -10.44
N ALA A 148 0.51 2.86 -10.92
CA ALA A 148 0.22 1.49 -11.32
C ALA A 148 -0.32 0.66 -10.14
N GLY A 149 0.37 0.70 -8.99
CA GLY A 149 -0.06 -0.02 -7.78
C GLY A 149 -1.41 0.42 -7.22
N LEU A 150 -1.84 1.66 -7.51
CA LEU A 150 -3.15 2.19 -7.13
C LEU A 150 -4.17 2.17 -8.29
N GLY A 151 -3.89 1.45 -9.38
CA GLY A 151 -4.82 1.25 -10.50
C GLY A 151 -5.09 2.51 -11.32
N LEU A 152 -4.10 3.40 -11.44
CA LEU A 152 -4.16 4.69 -12.15
C LEU A 152 -3.14 4.81 -13.29
N ALA A 153 -2.46 3.73 -13.70
CA ALA A 153 -1.48 3.76 -14.79
C ALA A 153 -2.06 4.35 -16.10
N ALA A 154 -3.28 3.95 -16.46
CA ALA A 154 -3.94 4.43 -17.68
C ALA A 154 -4.56 5.84 -17.55
N LEU A 155 -4.43 6.52 -16.40
CA LEU A 155 -5.09 7.80 -16.18
C LEU A 155 -4.39 8.93 -16.96
N PRO A 156 -5.04 9.57 -17.94
CA PRO A 156 -4.37 10.59 -18.76
C PRO A 156 -3.97 11.81 -17.93
N ARG A 157 -2.71 12.23 -18.07
CA ARG A 157 -2.13 13.39 -17.35
C ARG A 157 -2.86 14.72 -17.63
N GLY A 158 -3.41 14.88 -18.83
CA GLY A 158 -4.19 16.05 -19.22
C GLY A 158 -5.64 16.05 -18.71
N ARG A 159 -6.14 14.96 -18.13
CA ARG A 159 -7.53 14.85 -17.66
C ARG A 159 -7.77 15.84 -16.52
N ARG A 160 -8.95 16.45 -16.49
CA ARG A 160 -9.33 17.42 -15.45
C ARG A 160 -9.80 16.69 -14.19
N VAL A 161 -9.40 17.21 -13.03
CA VAL A 161 -9.74 16.68 -11.70
C VAL A 161 -11.25 16.64 -11.50
N GLY A 162 -12.00 17.64 -11.96
CA GLY A 162 -13.46 17.67 -11.86
C GLY A 162 -14.19 16.57 -12.66
N THR A 163 -13.48 15.84 -13.53
CA THR A 163 -14.02 14.69 -14.28
C THR A 163 -13.68 13.34 -13.64
N LEU A 164 -12.88 13.33 -12.57
CA LEU A 164 -12.51 12.12 -11.84
C LEU A 164 -13.61 11.76 -10.83
N SER A 165 -13.83 10.46 -10.63
CA SER A 165 -14.56 9.99 -9.47
C SER A 165 -13.80 10.33 -8.19
N GLY A 166 -14.51 10.47 -7.06
CA GLY A 166 -13.87 10.73 -5.76
C GLY A 166 -12.83 9.65 -5.39
N GLY A 167 -13.06 8.39 -5.81
CA GLY A 167 -12.11 7.31 -5.63
C GLY A 167 -10.85 7.45 -6.50
N GLU A 168 -10.99 7.77 -7.79
CA GLU A 168 -9.83 8.07 -8.65
C GLU A 168 -9.03 9.26 -8.11
N LEU A 169 -9.71 10.31 -7.63
CA LEU A 169 -9.06 11.48 -7.05
C LEU A 169 -8.31 11.15 -5.76
N GLY A 170 -8.92 10.37 -4.87
CA GLY A 170 -8.28 9.90 -3.64
C GLY A 170 -7.03 9.07 -3.93
N ARG A 171 -7.12 8.13 -4.86
CA ARG A 171 -5.98 7.31 -5.31
C ARG A 171 -4.87 8.14 -5.94
N LEU A 172 -5.22 9.16 -6.72
CA LEU A 172 -4.24 10.05 -7.35
C LEU A 172 -3.47 10.84 -6.30
N ARG A 173 -4.17 11.41 -5.32
CA ARG A 173 -3.57 12.14 -4.20
C ARG A 173 -2.65 11.24 -3.36
N LEU A 174 -3.08 10.00 -3.10
CA LEU A 174 -2.27 9.02 -2.38
C LEU A 174 -1.01 8.65 -3.18
N ALA A 175 -1.13 8.37 -4.48
CA ALA A 175 0.01 8.07 -5.35
C ALA A 175 1.05 9.19 -5.33
N ALA A 176 0.58 10.43 -5.50
CA ALA A 176 1.44 11.62 -5.52
C ALA A 176 2.15 11.83 -4.18
N LEU A 177 1.45 11.61 -3.07
CA LEU A 177 2.01 11.71 -1.72
C LEU A 177 3.09 10.65 -1.45
N LEU A 178 2.84 9.40 -1.86
CA LEU A 178 3.80 8.30 -1.70
C LEU A 178 5.04 8.51 -2.56
N ALA A 179 4.87 8.99 -3.79
CA ALA A 179 5.96 9.31 -4.72
C ALA A 179 6.87 10.43 -4.21
N ALA A 180 6.31 11.42 -3.52
CA ALA A 180 7.04 12.51 -2.90
C ALA A 180 7.96 12.08 -1.73
N ALA A 181 7.82 10.83 -1.28
CA ALA A 181 8.64 10.18 -0.26
C ALA A 181 9.01 11.11 0.92
N PRO A 182 8.03 11.73 1.61
CA PRO A 182 8.31 12.61 2.75
C PRO A 182 9.02 11.83 3.85
N GLU A 183 9.67 12.47 4.81
CA GLU A 183 10.32 11.77 5.94
C GLU A 183 9.29 11.20 6.94
N VAL A 184 8.23 11.98 7.19
CA VAL A 184 7.09 11.60 8.01
C VAL A 184 5.85 11.48 7.13
N LEU A 185 5.12 10.38 7.25
CA LEU A 185 3.88 10.14 6.53
C LEU A 185 2.73 9.95 7.51
N LEU A 186 1.69 10.78 7.39
CA LEU A 186 0.48 10.74 8.19
C LEU A 186 -0.68 10.35 7.26
N LEU A 187 -1.31 9.20 7.51
CA LEU A 187 -2.36 8.66 6.64
C LEU A 187 -3.68 8.52 7.40
N ASP A 188 -4.71 9.23 6.96
CA ASP A 188 -6.04 9.16 7.53
C ASP A 188 -6.99 8.35 6.63
N GLU A 189 -7.28 7.11 7.01
CA GLU A 189 -8.11 6.14 6.28
C GLU A 189 -7.71 5.98 4.78
N PRO A 190 -6.45 5.66 4.48
CA PRO A 190 -5.95 5.62 3.09
C PRO A 190 -6.53 4.47 2.26
N THR A 191 -7.14 3.48 2.91
CA THR A 191 -7.79 2.33 2.26
C THR A 191 -9.13 2.68 1.65
N ASN A 192 -9.68 3.85 1.96
CA ASN A 192 -10.93 4.29 1.37
C ASN A 192 -10.78 4.39 -0.16
N HIS A 193 -11.71 3.74 -0.87
CA HIS A 193 -11.74 3.69 -2.34
C HIS A 193 -10.59 2.93 -3.02
N LEU A 194 -9.82 2.14 -2.26
CA LEU A 194 -8.88 1.16 -2.79
C LEU A 194 -9.58 -0.19 -2.97
N ASP A 195 -9.22 -0.92 -4.03
CA ASP A 195 -9.55 -2.33 -4.15
C ASP A 195 -8.57 -3.19 -3.34
N ASP A 196 -8.87 -4.48 -3.21
CA ASP A 196 -8.08 -5.41 -2.39
C ASP A 196 -6.61 -5.46 -2.83
N GLY A 197 -6.34 -5.36 -4.14
CA GLY A 197 -4.98 -5.37 -4.70
C GLY A 197 -4.21 -4.09 -4.40
N ALA A 198 -4.86 -2.93 -4.53
CA ALA A 198 -4.28 -1.64 -4.20
C ALA A 198 -4.01 -1.50 -2.69
N VAL A 199 -4.85 -2.07 -1.82
CA VAL A 199 -4.58 -2.16 -0.37
C VAL A 199 -3.36 -3.04 -0.09
N ASP A 200 -3.23 -4.18 -0.78
CA ASP A 200 -2.09 -5.07 -0.61
C ASP A 200 -0.78 -4.41 -1.04
N TRP A 201 -0.79 -3.74 -2.20
CA TRP A 201 0.33 -2.94 -2.68
C TRP A 201 0.70 -1.82 -1.69
N LEU A 202 -0.29 -1.08 -1.17
CA LEU A 202 -0.06 -0.04 -0.15
C LEU A 202 0.60 -0.63 1.10
N ALA A 203 0.13 -1.79 1.56
CA ALA A 203 0.70 -2.46 2.72
C ALA A 203 2.16 -2.87 2.50
N ASP A 204 2.50 -3.38 1.31
CA ASP A 204 3.87 -3.72 0.93
C ASP A 204 4.76 -2.47 0.83
N HIS A 205 4.26 -1.41 0.20
CA HIS A 205 4.95 -0.13 0.09
C HIS A 205 5.26 0.49 1.47
N LEU A 206 4.28 0.54 2.37
CA LEU A 206 4.46 1.09 3.72
C LEU A 206 5.40 0.24 4.58
N ARG A 207 5.50 -1.07 4.34
CA ARG A 207 6.47 -1.95 5.02
C ARG A 207 7.90 -1.72 4.56
N GLY A 208 8.12 -1.51 3.26
CA GLY A 208 9.45 -1.28 2.68
C GLY A 208 10.03 0.12 2.96
N ARG A 209 9.17 1.06 3.39
CA ARG A 209 9.54 2.44 3.65
C ARG A 209 10.39 2.61 4.91
N ARG A 210 11.45 3.43 4.81
CA ARG A 210 12.38 3.76 5.92
C ARG A 210 11.92 4.91 6.83
N GLY A 211 11.03 5.77 6.35
CA GLY A 211 10.50 6.92 7.09
C GLY A 211 9.43 6.57 8.13
N THR A 212 9.13 7.50 9.04
CA THR A 212 8.08 7.32 10.05
C THR A 212 6.71 7.37 9.38
N THR A 213 5.82 6.48 9.80
CA THR A 213 4.46 6.38 9.29
C THR A 213 3.47 6.32 10.46
N VAL A 214 2.51 7.24 10.49
CA VAL A 214 1.38 7.20 11.43
C VAL A 214 0.11 6.98 10.62
N LEU A 215 -0.55 5.84 10.86
CA LEU A 215 -1.68 5.36 10.07
C LEU A 215 -2.95 5.30 10.94
N VAL A 216 -4.01 5.96 10.51
CA VAL A 216 -5.37 5.70 10.97
C VAL A 216 -6.02 4.82 9.90
N SER A 217 -6.50 3.64 10.29
CA SER A 217 -7.24 2.76 9.38
C SER A 217 -8.18 1.84 10.16
N HIS A 218 -9.32 1.54 9.58
CA HIS A 218 -10.18 0.44 10.02
C HIS A 218 -9.84 -0.92 9.40
N ASP A 219 -8.94 -0.97 8.40
CA ASP A 219 -8.54 -2.22 7.75
C ASP A 219 -7.60 -3.03 8.65
N ARG A 220 -8.16 -4.10 9.23
CA ARG A 220 -7.45 -4.97 10.18
C ARG A 220 -6.25 -5.67 9.57
N ASP A 221 -6.29 -6.01 8.28
CA ASP A 221 -5.18 -6.68 7.58
C ASP A 221 -4.03 -5.72 7.30
N LEU A 222 -4.34 -4.47 6.93
CA LEU A 222 -3.34 -3.41 6.80
C LEU A 222 -2.66 -3.11 8.13
N LEU A 223 -3.45 -2.92 9.20
CA LEU A 223 -2.92 -2.66 10.54
C LEU A 223 -2.00 -3.79 11.01
N GLU A 224 -2.40 -5.05 10.83
CA GLU A 224 -1.61 -6.20 11.23
C GLU A 224 -0.30 -6.33 10.44
N ARG A 225 -0.32 -6.05 9.14
CA ARG A 225 0.88 -6.13 8.27
C ARG A 225 1.85 -4.96 8.48
N VAL A 226 1.37 -3.76 8.77
CA VAL A 226 2.20 -2.54 8.75
C VAL A 226 2.61 -2.07 10.15
N ALA A 227 1.68 -2.12 11.12
CA ALA A 227 1.87 -1.47 12.41
C ALA A 227 2.85 -2.22 13.31
N THR A 228 3.90 -1.52 13.72
CA THR A 228 4.85 -1.98 14.76
C THR A 228 4.41 -1.61 16.16
N THR A 229 3.61 -0.55 16.27
CA THR A 229 3.02 -0.06 17.52
C THR A 229 1.60 0.42 17.26
N VAL A 230 0.76 0.36 18.29
CA VAL A 230 -0.63 0.80 18.23
C VAL A 230 -0.87 1.83 19.32
N TRP A 231 -1.42 2.97 18.95
CA TRP A 231 -1.87 4.02 19.85
C TRP A 231 -3.39 3.99 19.91
N GLU A 232 -3.94 3.59 21.04
CA GLU A 232 -5.38 3.59 21.28
C GLU A 232 -5.82 4.95 21.81
N LEU A 233 -6.72 5.61 21.07
CA LEU A 233 -7.40 6.84 21.50
C LEU A 233 -8.75 6.49 22.10
N ASP A 234 -8.80 6.45 23.43
CA ASP A 234 -9.98 6.14 24.22
C ASP A 234 -10.96 7.35 24.17
N ALA A 235 -12.15 7.15 23.60
CA ALA A 235 -13.14 8.21 23.44
C ALA A 235 -13.75 8.68 24.77
N ASP A 236 -13.80 7.80 25.78
CA ASP A 236 -14.40 8.10 27.09
C ASP A 236 -13.41 8.79 28.01
N ARG A 237 -12.16 8.30 28.03
CA ARG A 237 -11.09 8.89 28.83
C ARG A 237 -10.40 10.06 28.13
N ARG A 238 -10.56 10.20 26.81
CA ARG A 238 -9.86 11.16 25.94
C ARG A 238 -8.34 11.07 26.06
N ARG A 239 -7.83 9.87 26.33
CA ARG A 239 -6.41 9.58 26.53
C ARG A 239 -5.89 8.70 25.42
N LEU A 240 -4.61 8.89 25.12
CA LEU A 240 -3.87 8.08 24.17
C LEU A 240 -2.98 7.09 24.94
N VAL A 241 -3.13 5.79 24.64
CA VAL A 241 -2.36 4.71 25.26
C VAL A 241 -1.53 4.00 24.19
N ARG A 242 -0.24 3.79 24.46
CA ARG A 242 0.68 3.14 23.53
C ARG A 242 0.81 1.66 23.85
N HIS A 243 0.73 0.85 22.81
CA HIS A 243 0.88 -0.60 22.83
C HIS A 243 2.02 -1.02 21.89
N GLY A 244 2.88 -1.92 22.37
CA GLY A 244 3.97 -2.50 21.61
C GLY A 244 3.61 -3.85 20.97
N GLY A 245 4.45 -4.32 20.05
CA GLY A 245 4.27 -5.64 19.41
C GLY A 245 3.23 -5.65 18.28
N GLY A 246 3.01 -4.50 17.65
CA GLY A 246 2.05 -4.33 16.57
C GLY A 246 0.60 -4.58 16.99
N TYR A 247 -0.24 -4.86 16.00
CA TYR A 247 -1.68 -5.07 16.23
C TYR A 247 -1.98 -6.33 17.07
N ALA A 248 -1.25 -7.42 16.85
CA ALA A 248 -1.39 -8.63 17.65
C ALA A 248 -0.98 -8.41 19.12
N GLY A 249 0.10 -7.64 19.35
CA GLY A 249 0.55 -7.25 20.68
C GLY A 249 -0.47 -6.41 21.43
N TYR A 250 -1.12 -5.46 20.75
CA TYR A 250 -2.24 -4.68 21.29
C TYR A 250 -3.39 -5.58 21.78
N LEU A 251 -3.85 -6.52 20.95
CA LEU A 251 -4.92 -7.46 21.32
C LEU A 251 -4.51 -8.34 22.52
N ALA A 252 -3.27 -8.83 22.52
CA ALA A 252 -2.73 -9.66 23.60
C ALA A 252 -2.56 -8.89 24.91
N GLU A 253 -2.11 -7.63 24.85
CA GLU A 253 -1.93 -6.76 26.01
C GLU A 253 -3.27 -6.36 26.63
N HIS A 254 -4.28 -6.07 25.82
CA HIS A 254 -5.65 -5.86 26.32
C HIS A 254 -6.16 -7.09 27.07
N ALA A 255 -5.96 -8.29 26.53
CA ALA A 255 -6.32 -9.53 27.20
C ALA A 255 -5.47 -9.80 28.47
N ALA A 256 -4.19 -9.44 28.47
CA ALA A 256 -3.26 -9.70 29.58
C ALA A 256 -3.40 -8.71 30.74
N THR A 257 -3.54 -7.41 30.46
CA THR A 257 -3.77 -6.36 31.46
C THR A 257 -5.04 -6.64 32.24
N ARG A 258 -6.09 -7.08 31.54
CA ARG A 258 -7.32 -7.53 32.18
C ARG A 258 -7.11 -8.76 33.08
N ARG A 259 -6.42 -9.79 32.58
CA ARG A 259 -6.09 -10.99 33.38
C ARG A 259 -5.30 -10.66 34.63
N ARG A 260 -4.33 -9.73 34.55
CA ARG A 260 -3.56 -9.24 35.70
C ARG A 260 -4.42 -8.50 36.71
N TRP A 261 -5.31 -7.61 36.28
CA TRP A 261 -6.23 -6.90 37.18
C TRP A 261 -7.22 -7.88 37.83
N ALA A 262 -7.80 -8.81 37.06
CA ALA A 262 -8.66 -9.85 37.60
C ALA A 262 -7.95 -10.74 38.62
N ALA A 263 -6.70 -11.13 38.34
CA ALA A 263 -5.87 -11.91 39.25
C ALA A 263 -5.48 -11.10 40.51
N ALA A 264 -5.15 -9.81 40.38
CA ALA A 264 -4.86 -8.93 41.51
C ALA A 264 -6.10 -8.73 42.40
N HIS A 265 -7.27 -8.55 41.79
CA HIS A 265 -8.54 -8.46 42.50
C HIS A 265 -8.89 -9.78 43.21
N ALA A 266 -8.75 -10.92 42.53
CA ALA A 266 -8.97 -12.24 43.12
C ALA A 266 -7.97 -12.55 44.26
N ALA A 267 -6.71 -12.17 44.11
CA ALA A 267 -5.69 -12.31 45.15
C ALA A 267 -5.99 -11.40 46.35
N TRP A 268 -6.47 -10.17 46.11
CA TRP A 268 -6.92 -9.26 47.16
C TRP A 268 -8.13 -9.83 47.91
N LEU A 269 -9.13 -10.40 47.21
CA LEU A 269 -10.27 -11.08 47.82
C LEU A 269 -9.81 -12.28 48.68
N ALA A 270 -8.94 -13.13 48.14
CA ALA A 270 -8.44 -14.31 48.87
C ALA A 270 -7.58 -13.92 50.10
N GLU A 271 -6.78 -12.86 50.01
CA GLU A 271 -5.98 -12.37 51.14
C GLU A 271 -6.86 -11.71 52.22
N THR A 272 -7.86 -10.93 51.81
CA THR A 272 -8.81 -10.31 52.75
C THR A 272 -9.67 -11.36 53.45
N GLU A 273 -10.11 -12.39 52.74
CA GLU A 273 -10.81 -13.55 53.32
C GLU A 273 -9.89 -14.31 54.29
N ARG A 274 -8.66 -14.66 53.88
CA ARG A 274 -7.69 -15.37 54.73
C ARG A 274 -7.34 -14.59 56.00
N LEU A 275 -7.12 -13.28 55.92
CA LEU A 275 -6.82 -12.45 57.08
C LEU A 275 -8.04 -12.28 57.99
N THR A 276 -9.25 -12.23 57.43
CA THR A 276 -10.50 -12.22 58.19
C THR A 276 -10.70 -13.56 58.92
N GLU A 277 -10.45 -14.68 58.25
CA GLU A 277 -10.49 -16.01 58.85
C GLU A 277 -9.41 -16.16 59.93
N ALA A 278 -8.18 -15.71 59.69
CA ALA A 278 -7.10 -15.76 60.66
C ALA A 278 -7.41 -14.92 61.92
N ALA A 279 -7.99 -13.72 61.76
CA ALA A 279 -8.41 -12.89 62.89
C ALA A 279 -9.54 -13.55 63.70
N THR A 280 -10.50 -14.21 63.04
CA THR A 280 -11.69 -14.82 63.68
C THR A 280 -11.45 -16.23 64.23
N THR A 281 -10.69 -17.09 63.54
CA THR A 281 -10.46 -18.50 63.90
C THR A 281 -9.24 -18.71 64.79
N THR A 282 -8.19 -17.90 64.70
CA THR A 282 -7.04 -17.97 65.62
C THR A 282 -7.45 -17.59 67.04
N ALA A 283 -8.49 -16.76 67.18
CA ALA A 283 -9.16 -16.47 68.44
C ALA A 283 -10.00 -17.66 68.98
N ARG A 284 -10.49 -18.55 68.10
CA ARG A 284 -11.39 -19.67 68.45
C ARG A 284 -10.69 -21.04 68.60
N ARG A 285 -9.57 -21.29 67.91
CA ARG A 285 -8.89 -22.61 67.89
C ARG A 285 -7.93 -22.86 69.07
N VAL A 286 -7.82 -21.95 70.03
CA VAL A 286 -6.98 -22.13 71.23
C VAL A 286 -7.85 -22.32 72.48
N ALA A 287 -8.73 -23.33 72.45
CA ALA A 287 -9.14 -24.12 73.62
C ALA A 287 -9.95 -25.34 73.13
N PRO A 288 -9.41 -26.56 73.28
CA PRO A 288 -9.96 -27.41 74.33
C PRO A 288 -8.87 -27.94 75.27
N GLY A 289 -9.21 -27.98 76.56
CA GLY A 289 -8.30 -28.20 77.67
C GLY A 289 -7.50 -29.50 77.63
N ARG A 290 -6.20 -29.38 77.88
CA ARG A 290 -5.39 -30.50 78.35
C ARG A 290 -5.55 -30.56 79.87
N GLY A 291 -6.13 -31.65 80.38
CA GLY A 291 -6.33 -31.85 81.82
C GLY A 291 -5.02 -31.70 82.59
N MET A 292 -5.06 -30.94 83.69
CA MET A 292 -3.93 -30.66 84.57
C MET A 292 -3.46 -31.99 85.21
N ARG A 293 -2.17 -32.34 85.04
CA ARG A 293 -1.54 -33.46 85.77
C ARG A 293 -0.76 -32.91 86.96
N ASP A 294 -0.88 -33.59 88.10
CA ASP A 294 -0.29 -33.19 89.37
C ASP A 294 1.24 -33.07 89.27
N GLY A 295 1.76 -31.87 89.57
CA GLY A 295 3.19 -31.58 89.68
C GLY A 295 3.72 -30.36 88.92
N ASN A 296 2.93 -29.69 88.06
CA ASN A 296 3.48 -28.68 87.14
C ASN A 296 2.78 -27.29 87.13
N LYS A 297 2.30 -26.84 88.30
CA LYS A 297 1.49 -25.61 88.45
C LYS A 297 2.19 -24.34 87.94
N MET A 298 3.47 -24.14 88.24
CA MET A 298 4.21 -22.92 87.84
C MET A 298 4.69 -22.90 86.38
N ALA A 299 4.87 -24.07 85.75
CA ALA A 299 5.30 -24.17 84.35
C ALA A 299 4.13 -24.03 83.37
N TYR A 300 2.94 -24.49 83.77
CA TYR A 300 1.70 -24.38 83.00
C TYR A 300 1.27 -22.93 82.78
N ASP A 301 1.31 -22.08 83.82
CA ASP A 301 0.93 -20.67 83.72
C ASP A 301 1.89 -19.82 82.87
N ARG A 302 3.22 -20.07 82.97
CA ARG A 302 4.23 -19.38 82.15
C ARG A 302 4.22 -19.83 80.67
N ALA A 303 3.82 -21.06 80.39
CA ALA A 303 3.66 -21.56 79.02
C ALA A 303 2.34 -21.08 78.40
N GLY A 304 1.23 -21.13 79.15
CA GLY A 304 -0.08 -20.63 78.73
C GLY A 304 -0.08 -19.12 78.44
N GLY A 305 0.55 -18.31 79.30
CA GLY A 305 0.67 -16.86 79.07
C GLY A 305 1.55 -16.49 77.86
N ARG A 306 2.57 -17.29 77.54
CA ARG A 306 3.38 -17.09 76.31
C ARG A 306 2.59 -17.46 75.05
N VAL A 307 1.81 -18.54 75.08
CA VAL A 307 0.93 -18.94 74.00
C VAL A 307 -0.16 -17.89 73.77
N GLN A 308 -0.82 -17.42 74.83
CA GLN A 308 -1.83 -16.34 74.73
C GLN A 308 -1.26 -15.03 74.17
N ARG A 309 -0.06 -14.60 74.60
CA ARG A 309 0.59 -13.41 74.03
C ARG A 309 0.98 -13.57 72.56
N SER A 310 1.45 -14.76 72.17
CA SER A 310 1.76 -15.07 70.76
C SER A 310 0.48 -15.06 69.90
N VAL A 311 -0.62 -15.59 70.42
CA VAL A 311 -1.93 -15.61 69.73
C VAL A 311 -2.50 -14.20 69.60
N ALA A 312 -2.51 -13.40 70.67
CA ALA A 312 -2.95 -12.00 70.62
C ALA A 312 -2.05 -11.13 69.71
N GLY A 313 -0.75 -11.44 69.64
CA GLY A 313 0.16 -10.80 68.68
C GLY A 313 -0.18 -11.14 67.22
N ARG A 314 -0.50 -12.41 66.92
CA ARG A 314 -0.90 -12.85 65.58
C ARG A 314 -2.25 -12.28 65.14
N VAL A 315 -3.24 -12.24 66.03
CA VAL A 315 -4.55 -11.64 65.74
C VAL A 315 -4.42 -10.15 65.44
N ARG A 316 -3.72 -9.38 66.28
CA ARG A 316 -3.48 -7.96 66.03
C ARG A 316 -2.70 -7.69 64.74
N ASN A 317 -1.72 -8.52 64.42
CA ASN A 317 -0.98 -8.42 63.16
C ASN A 317 -1.89 -8.69 61.94
N ALA A 318 -2.76 -9.70 62.02
CA ALA A 318 -3.73 -10.01 60.97
C ALA A 318 -4.76 -8.87 60.80
N GLU A 319 -5.26 -8.30 61.89
CA GLU A 319 -6.19 -7.16 61.88
C GLU A 319 -5.55 -5.89 61.31
N GLU A 320 -4.30 -5.60 61.66
CA GLU A 320 -3.53 -4.46 61.13
C GLU A 320 -3.31 -4.59 59.62
N ARG A 321 -2.93 -5.78 59.15
CA ARG A 321 -2.76 -6.07 57.71
C ARG A 321 -4.07 -5.99 56.95
N LEU A 322 -5.16 -6.51 57.53
CA LEU A 322 -6.51 -6.40 56.96
C LEU A 322 -6.96 -4.93 56.85
N ARG A 323 -6.65 -4.10 57.85
CA ARG A 323 -6.95 -2.66 57.82
C ARG A 323 -6.23 -1.94 56.69
N ARG A 324 -4.93 -2.23 56.49
CA ARG A 324 -4.14 -1.67 55.39
C ARG A 324 -4.67 -2.11 54.02
N LEU A 325 -5.00 -3.40 53.87
CA LEU A 325 -5.57 -3.94 52.63
C LEU A 325 -6.95 -3.37 52.28
N ARG A 326 -7.75 -2.98 53.27
CA ARG A 326 -9.05 -2.31 53.06
C ARG A 326 -8.93 -0.81 52.80
N ALA A 327 -7.82 -0.18 53.16
CA ALA A 327 -7.59 1.25 52.95
C ALA A 327 -7.26 1.58 51.47
N ASP A 328 -6.71 0.62 50.74
CA ASP A 328 -6.42 0.73 49.30
C ASP A 328 -6.95 -0.53 48.59
N PRO A 329 -8.27 -0.63 48.35
CA PRO A 329 -8.86 -1.81 47.73
C PRO A 329 -8.44 -1.88 46.26
N VAL A 330 -8.04 -3.06 45.81
CA VAL A 330 -7.99 -3.33 44.37
C VAL A 330 -9.45 -3.38 43.91
N PRO A 331 -9.93 -2.49 43.03
CA PRO A 331 -11.31 -2.56 42.55
C PRO A 331 -11.46 -3.76 41.61
N PRO A 332 -12.68 -4.33 41.47
CA PRO A 332 -12.94 -5.32 40.44
C PRO A 332 -12.61 -4.71 39.07
N PRO A 333 -11.97 -5.46 38.15
CA PRO A 333 -11.79 -4.96 36.80
C PRO A 333 -13.17 -4.64 36.22
N PRO A 334 -13.39 -3.46 35.61
CA PRO A 334 -14.68 -3.12 35.03
C PRO A 334 -15.11 -4.23 34.08
N GLU A 335 -16.36 -4.71 34.18
CA GLU A 335 -16.86 -5.72 33.26
C GLU A 335 -16.76 -5.14 31.84
N PRO A 336 -16.09 -5.82 30.90
CA PRO A 336 -16.03 -5.32 29.56
C PRO A 336 -17.46 -5.41 29.02
N LEU A 337 -17.92 -4.31 28.44
CA LEU A 337 -19.11 -4.31 27.60
C LEU A 337 -18.85 -5.31 26.47
N ARG A 338 -19.33 -6.54 26.67
CA ARG A 338 -19.27 -7.63 25.70
C ARG A 338 -20.64 -7.74 25.09
N PHE A 339 -20.68 -7.68 23.78
CA PHE A 339 -21.88 -7.90 23.03
C PHE A 339 -22.33 -9.35 23.22
N ARG A 340 -23.42 -9.54 23.96
CA ARG A 340 -24.02 -10.86 24.25
C ARG A 340 -25.45 -10.92 23.73
N PRO A 341 -25.65 -10.84 22.41
CA PRO A 341 -26.98 -10.93 21.87
C PRO A 341 -27.52 -12.36 22.06
N THR A 342 -28.81 -12.48 22.38
CA THR A 342 -29.52 -13.75 22.20
C THR A 342 -30.35 -13.61 20.94
N LEU A 343 -29.73 -13.85 19.79
CA LEU A 343 -30.43 -13.77 18.51
C LEU A 343 -31.45 -14.92 18.42
N ARG A 344 -32.72 -14.58 18.18
CA ARG A 344 -33.81 -15.53 18.05
C ARG A 344 -34.49 -15.33 16.71
N ALA A 345 -34.75 -16.43 16.01
CA ALA A 345 -35.56 -16.48 14.80
C ALA A 345 -36.60 -17.59 14.96
N ASP A 346 -37.76 -17.43 14.34
CA ASP A 346 -38.73 -18.52 14.25
C ASP A 346 -38.25 -19.54 13.19
N ALA A 347 -38.67 -20.80 13.32
CA ALA A 347 -38.35 -21.85 12.36
C ALA A 347 -39.18 -21.68 11.06
N LEU A 348 -38.82 -20.69 10.24
CA LEU A 348 -39.37 -20.53 8.90
C LEU A 348 -38.78 -21.59 7.95
N ALA A 349 -39.59 -22.04 6.98
CA ALA A 349 -39.16 -22.99 5.95
C ALA A 349 -39.65 -22.54 4.56
N GLY A 350 -38.83 -22.70 3.52
CA GLY A 350 -39.08 -22.18 2.18
C GLY A 350 -38.64 -20.72 2.00
N THR A 351 -38.92 -20.15 0.83
CA THR A 351 -38.46 -18.81 0.44
C THR A 351 -38.97 -17.74 1.41
N VAL A 352 -38.04 -16.90 1.90
CA VAL A 352 -38.32 -15.80 2.83
C VAL A 352 -38.20 -14.43 2.17
N LEU A 353 -37.35 -14.29 1.15
CA LEU A 353 -37.27 -13.11 0.30
C LEU A 353 -37.37 -13.56 -1.16
N ALA A 354 -38.32 -13.02 -1.91
CA ALA A 354 -38.43 -13.26 -3.34
C ALA A 354 -38.61 -11.94 -4.09
N ALA A 355 -37.78 -11.72 -5.11
CA ALA A 355 -37.80 -10.58 -6.00
C ALA A 355 -37.80 -11.06 -7.45
N GLU A 356 -38.70 -10.51 -8.27
CA GLU A 356 -38.80 -10.80 -9.70
C GLU A 356 -38.77 -9.48 -10.48
N GLY A 357 -37.77 -9.30 -11.34
CA GLY A 357 -37.55 -8.11 -12.15
C GLY A 357 -37.41 -6.82 -11.33
N LEU A 358 -36.91 -6.93 -10.10
CA LEU A 358 -36.89 -5.83 -9.13
C LEU A 358 -35.90 -4.75 -9.56
N ALA A 359 -36.38 -3.53 -9.73
CA ALA A 359 -35.56 -2.39 -10.12
C ALA A 359 -35.98 -1.12 -9.39
N VAL A 360 -35.00 -0.22 -9.19
CA VAL A 360 -35.21 1.16 -8.76
C VAL A 360 -34.50 2.04 -9.77
N ASP A 361 -35.25 2.85 -10.51
CA ASP A 361 -34.76 3.61 -11.65
C ASP A 361 -33.57 4.49 -11.22
N GLY A 362 -32.45 4.33 -11.92
CA GLY A 362 -31.19 5.05 -11.64
C GLY A 362 -30.47 4.65 -10.34
N ARG A 363 -30.98 3.70 -9.54
CA ARG A 363 -30.35 3.28 -8.26
C ARG A 363 -30.09 1.78 -8.16
N LEU A 364 -30.92 0.93 -8.77
CA LEU A 364 -30.78 -0.53 -8.78
C LEU A 364 -31.24 -1.11 -10.12
N ALA A 365 -30.34 -1.80 -10.82
CA ALA A 365 -30.68 -2.48 -12.07
C ALA A 365 -31.64 -3.65 -11.83
N PRO A 366 -32.48 -4.04 -12.82
CA PRO A 366 -33.39 -5.16 -12.69
C PRO A 366 -32.67 -6.44 -12.25
N LEU A 367 -33.18 -7.09 -11.21
CA LEU A 367 -32.64 -8.34 -10.69
C LEU A 367 -33.73 -9.28 -10.18
N ASP A 368 -33.45 -10.58 -10.31
CA ASP A 368 -34.21 -11.65 -9.67
C ASP A 368 -33.43 -12.16 -8.46
N LEU A 369 -34.12 -12.40 -7.35
CA LEU A 369 -33.52 -12.88 -6.11
C LEU A 369 -34.49 -13.81 -5.39
N ALA A 370 -34.03 -15.00 -5.01
CA ALA A 370 -34.72 -15.89 -4.09
C ALA A 370 -33.77 -16.23 -2.94
N VAL A 371 -34.21 -16.02 -1.70
CA VAL A 371 -33.47 -16.34 -0.48
C VAL A 371 -34.34 -17.25 0.38
N GLU A 372 -33.80 -18.42 0.70
CA GLU A 372 -34.46 -19.43 1.52
C GLU A 372 -34.24 -19.17 3.01
N ALA A 373 -35.13 -19.71 3.86
CA ALA A 373 -34.97 -19.59 5.30
C ALA A 373 -33.65 -20.22 5.78
N GLY A 374 -32.84 -19.44 6.50
CA GLY A 374 -31.52 -19.86 7.01
C GLY A 374 -30.36 -19.59 6.06
N ASP A 375 -30.63 -19.07 4.85
CA ASP A 375 -29.58 -18.69 3.92
C ASP A 375 -28.70 -17.56 4.44
N ARG A 376 -27.44 -17.58 4.00
CA ARG A 376 -26.45 -16.54 4.25
C ARG A 376 -26.02 -15.96 2.91
N LEU A 377 -26.50 -14.77 2.59
CA LEU A 377 -26.21 -14.06 1.35
C LEU A 377 -25.25 -12.89 1.60
N LEU A 378 -24.13 -12.85 0.87
CA LEU A 378 -23.24 -11.70 0.79
C LEU A 378 -23.50 -10.95 -0.52
N VAL A 379 -23.83 -9.67 -0.41
CA VAL A 379 -24.04 -8.76 -1.55
C VAL A 379 -22.79 -7.91 -1.76
N THR A 380 -22.18 -8.03 -2.93
CA THR A 380 -20.99 -7.27 -3.36
C THR A 380 -21.31 -6.39 -4.57
N GLY A 381 -20.45 -5.41 -4.83
CA GLY A 381 -20.58 -4.53 -5.99
C GLY A 381 -19.81 -3.22 -5.79
N VAL A 382 -19.53 -2.51 -6.87
CA VAL A 382 -18.87 -1.19 -6.80
C VAL A 382 -19.74 -0.17 -6.05
N ASN A 383 -19.15 0.94 -5.61
CA ASN A 383 -19.94 2.03 -5.02
C ASN A 383 -20.92 2.58 -6.04
N GLY A 384 -22.18 2.79 -5.62
CA GLY A 384 -23.26 3.17 -6.53
C GLY A 384 -23.91 2.02 -7.30
N SER A 385 -23.56 0.75 -7.03
CA SER A 385 -24.23 -0.41 -7.66
C SER A 385 -25.64 -0.71 -7.12
N GLY A 386 -26.13 0.08 -6.16
CA GLY A 386 -27.45 -0.12 -5.55
C GLY A 386 -27.49 -1.06 -4.35
N LYS A 387 -26.35 -1.38 -3.70
CA LYS A 387 -26.29 -2.29 -2.54
C LYS A 387 -27.24 -1.87 -1.40
N SER A 388 -27.06 -0.65 -0.89
CA SER A 388 -27.91 -0.09 0.16
C SER A 388 -29.35 0.12 -0.32
N THR A 389 -29.55 0.38 -1.62
CA THR A 389 -30.88 0.48 -2.23
C THR A 389 -31.60 -0.87 -2.20
N LEU A 390 -30.93 -1.96 -2.58
CA LEU A 390 -31.46 -3.31 -2.46
C LEU A 390 -31.85 -3.61 -1.01
N LEU A 391 -30.98 -3.33 -0.04
CA LEU A 391 -31.30 -3.57 1.37
C LEU A 391 -32.49 -2.73 1.86
N SER A 392 -32.64 -1.47 1.42
CA SER A 392 -33.84 -0.66 1.71
C SER A 392 -35.11 -1.28 1.14
N VAL A 393 -35.05 -1.83 -0.07
CA VAL A 393 -36.21 -2.51 -0.69
C VAL A 393 -36.52 -3.81 0.04
N LEU A 394 -35.50 -4.61 0.37
CA LEU A 394 -35.67 -5.85 1.13
C LEU A 394 -36.22 -5.61 2.54
N ALA A 395 -35.91 -4.47 3.15
CA ALA A 395 -36.46 -4.05 4.44
C ALA A 395 -37.91 -3.53 4.34
N GLY A 396 -38.43 -3.30 3.13
CA GLY A 396 -39.71 -2.64 2.90
C GLY A 396 -39.72 -1.13 3.16
N GLU A 397 -38.54 -0.52 3.30
CA GLU A 397 -38.36 0.93 3.53
C GLU A 397 -38.43 1.73 2.21
N LEU A 398 -38.17 1.08 1.08
CA LEU A 398 -38.23 1.67 -0.25
C LEU A 398 -39.07 0.79 -1.18
N ALA A 399 -40.07 1.37 -1.83
CA ALA A 399 -40.84 0.66 -2.86
C ALA A 399 -40.02 0.55 -4.16
N PRO A 400 -40.02 -0.61 -4.84
CA PRO A 400 -39.40 -0.74 -6.15
C PRO A 400 -40.21 0.01 -7.22
N ASP A 401 -39.53 0.57 -8.22
CA ASP A 401 -40.19 1.23 -9.35
C ASP A 401 -40.73 0.19 -10.35
N ARG A 402 -40.08 -0.98 -10.44
CA ARG A 402 -40.48 -2.10 -11.31
C ARG A 402 -40.23 -3.44 -10.61
N GLY A 403 -40.93 -4.46 -11.10
CA GLY A 403 -40.86 -5.82 -10.57
C GLY A 403 -41.77 -6.05 -9.37
N ARG A 404 -41.65 -7.23 -8.76
CA ARG A 404 -42.38 -7.59 -7.53
C ARG A 404 -41.40 -8.01 -6.45
N PHE A 405 -41.72 -7.65 -5.22
CA PHE A 405 -41.00 -8.08 -4.02
C PHE A 405 -41.98 -8.66 -3.01
N THR A 406 -41.62 -9.80 -2.43
CA THR A 406 -42.34 -10.39 -1.30
C THR A 406 -41.35 -10.79 -0.22
N ALA A 407 -41.70 -10.49 1.02
CA ALA A 407 -40.97 -10.88 2.21
C ALA A 407 -41.89 -11.65 3.16
N ARG A 408 -41.36 -12.69 3.81
CA ARG A 408 -42.07 -13.47 4.83
C ARG A 408 -41.25 -13.50 6.11
N GLY A 409 -41.92 -13.23 7.24
CA GLY A 409 -41.29 -13.13 8.55
C GLY A 409 -40.93 -11.69 8.92
N ARG A 410 -40.31 -11.52 10.09
CA ARG A 410 -39.83 -10.24 10.62
C ARG A 410 -38.46 -9.93 10.02
N VAL A 411 -38.43 -8.92 9.16
CA VAL A 411 -37.19 -8.40 8.56
C VAL A 411 -36.70 -7.23 9.39
N ALA A 412 -35.41 -7.20 9.72
CA ALA A 412 -34.80 -6.06 10.40
C ALA A 412 -33.48 -5.67 9.74
N ARG A 413 -33.23 -4.35 9.67
CA ARG A 413 -32.08 -3.77 8.98
C ARG A 413 -31.16 -3.02 9.95
N LEU A 414 -29.87 -3.25 9.83
CA LEU A 414 -28.82 -2.34 10.28
C LEU A 414 -28.33 -1.52 9.08
N GLY A 415 -28.61 -0.22 9.08
CA GLY A 415 -28.15 0.69 8.02
C GLY A 415 -26.66 1.04 8.16
N GLN A 416 -26.07 1.49 7.05
CA GLN A 416 -24.69 1.97 7.00
C GLN A 416 -24.45 3.14 7.96
N GLU A 417 -25.39 4.08 8.00
CA GLU A 417 -25.38 5.20 8.95
C GLU A 417 -26.59 5.11 9.88
N PRO A 418 -26.41 5.39 11.18
CA PRO A 418 -27.51 5.41 12.11
C PRO A 418 -28.42 6.60 11.82
N PRO A 419 -29.75 6.47 12.02
CA PRO A 419 -30.70 7.54 11.75
C PRO A 419 -30.38 8.80 12.57
N PRO A 420 -30.75 9.99 12.07
CA PRO A 420 -30.51 11.25 12.76
C PRO A 420 -31.19 11.25 14.13
N ALA A 421 -30.51 11.84 15.11
CA ALA A 421 -31.00 11.92 16.48
C ALA A 421 -32.21 12.86 16.58
N LEU A 422 -33.26 12.42 17.28
CA LEU A 422 -34.35 13.32 17.65
C LEU A 422 -33.87 14.28 18.76
N PRO A 423 -34.22 15.58 18.70
CA PRO A 423 -33.82 16.56 19.71
C PRO A 423 -34.27 16.14 21.11
N GLY A 424 -33.37 16.18 22.09
CA GLY A 424 -33.66 15.92 23.50
C GLY A 424 -33.88 14.45 23.88
N GLN A 425 -33.90 13.52 22.92
CA GLN A 425 -34.07 12.09 23.20
C GLN A 425 -32.81 11.52 23.87
N THR A 426 -32.96 10.88 25.03
CA THR A 426 -31.87 10.16 25.71
C THR A 426 -31.60 8.80 25.07
N LEU A 427 -30.43 8.22 25.34
CA LEU A 427 -30.03 6.91 24.85
C LEU A 427 -31.06 5.83 25.19
N LEU A 428 -31.49 5.77 26.46
CA LEU A 428 -32.50 4.80 26.91
C LEU A 428 -33.86 5.04 26.25
N ALA A 429 -34.29 6.30 26.14
CA ALA A 429 -35.54 6.65 25.47
C ALA A 429 -35.53 6.29 23.97
N ALA A 430 -34.37 6.40 23.31
CA ALA A 430 -34.20 5.99 21.92
C ALA A 430 -34.17 4.46 21.75
N PHE A 431 -33.60 3.72 22.71
CA PHE A 431 -33.69 2.26 22.74
C PHE A 431 -35.14 1.79 22.92
N ALA A 432 -35.88 2.40 23.86
CA ALA A 432 -37.27 2.09 24.17
C ALA A 432 -38.28 2.54 23.09
N ALA A 433 -37.90 3.45 22.19
CA ALA A 433 -38.81 4.05 21.23
C ALA A 433 -39.52 3.00 20.36
N GLY A 434 -40.86 3.01 20.43
CA GLY A 434 -41.74 2.11 19.66
C GLY A 434 -41.81 0.69 20.21
N ARG A 435 -41.41 0.45 21.47
CA ARG A 435 -41.38 -0.89 22.09
C ARG A 435 -42.30 -0.98 23.31
N PRO A 436 -42.90 -2.16 23.56
CA PRO A 436 -43.61 -2.42 24.80
C PRO A 436 -42.62 -2.67 25.94
N GLY A 437 -42.94 -2.13 27.12
CA GLY A 437 -42.17 -2.33 28.35
C GLY A 437 -42.06 -1.07 29.20
N THR A 438 -41.52 -1.20 30.41
CA THR A 438 -41.19 -0.05 31.28
C THR A 438 -39.76 0.45 31.03
N GLY A 439 -39.45 1.67 31.49
CA GLY A 439 -38.10 2.22 31.39
C GLY A 439 -37.05 1.35 32.11
N GLU A 440 -37.41 0.76 33.24
CA GLU A 440 -36.55 -0.17 34.00
C GLU A 440 -36.29 -1.46 33.23
N GLU A 441 -37.34 -2.07 32.64
CA GLU A 441 -37.18 -3.26 31.80
C GLU A 441 -36.28 -3.00 30.58
N HIS A 442 -36.41 -1.82 29.96
CA HIS A 442 -35.53 -1.42 28.86
C HIS A 442 -34.09 -1.18 29.31
N ALA A 443 -33.89 -0.61 30.49
CA ALA A 443 -32.57 -0.42 31.08
C ALA A 443 -31.88 -1.76 31.36
N GLU A 444 -32.60 -2.71 31.95
CA GLU A 444 -32.11 -4.07 32.20
C GLU A 444 -31.72 -4.80 30.91
N ARG A 445 -32.58 -4.76 29.88
CA ARG A 445 -32.28 -5.37 28.58
C ARG A 445 -31.06 -4.75 27.91
N LEU A 446 -30.96 -3.42 27.94
CA LEU A 446 -29.84 -2.70 27.35
C LEU A 446 -28.52 -2.97 28.08
N LEU A 447 -28.54 -3.08 29.40
CA LEU A 447 -27.39 -3.50 30.21
C LEU A 447 -26.98 -4.93 29.88
N ALA A 448 -27.94 -5.85 29.75
CA ALA A 448 -27.69 -7.26 29.45
C ALA A 448 -26.99 -7.48 28.09
N LEU A 449 -27.25 -6.61 27.11
CA LEU A 449 -26.56 -6.64 25.82
C LEU A 449 -25.07 -6.30 25.91
N GLY A 450 -24.65 -5.62 26.98
CA GLY A 450 -23.26 -5.24 27.19
C GLY A 450 -22.72 -4.28 26.13
N LEU A 451 -23.55 -3.36 25.61
CA LEU A 451 -23.13 -2.35 24.61
C LEU A 451 -22.91 -0.95 25.22
N PHE A 452 -23.58 -0.66 26.34
CA PHE A 452 -23.51 0.60 27.08
C PHE A 452 -23.53 0.34 28.57
N ALA A 453 -22.85 1.22 29.33
CA ALA A 453 -22.92 1.23 30.78
C ALA A 453 -24.11 2.09 31.25
N ALA A 454 -24.63 1.81 32.44
CA ALA A 454 -25.85 2.44 32.98
C ALA A 454 -25.74 3.97 33.04
N GLU A 455 -24.53 4.48 33.32
CA GLU A 455 -24.25 5.92 33.47
C GLU A 455 -24.47 6.70 32.17
N ARG A 456 -24.61 6.00 31.03
CA ARG A 456 -24.79 6.61 29.71
C ARG A 456 -26.25 6.69 29.26
N PHE A 457 -27.18 6.10 30.02
CA PHE A 457 -28.58 5.98 29.62
C PHE A 457 -29.30 7.32 29.45
N ASP A 458 -28.90 8.32 30.23
CA ASP A 458 -29.45 9.67 30.18
C ASP A 458 -28.73 10.60 29.20
N VAL A 459 -27.69 10.11 28.50
CA VAL A 459 -26.96 10.92 27.53
C VAL A 459 -27.86 11.19 26.32
N PRO A 460 -28.05 12.45 25.89
CA PRO A 460 -28.80 12.76 24.68
C PRO A 460 -28.15 12.11 23.45
N VAL A 461 -28.95 11.51 22.56
CA VAL A 461 -28.46 10.83 21.34
C VAL A 461 -27.66 11.77 20.44
N ALA A 462 -28.02 13.06 20.41
CA ALA A 462 -27.28 14.10 19.67
C ALA A 462 -25.86 14.37 20.21
N ARG A 463 -25.52 13.89 21.42
CA ARG A 463 -24.18 13.95 22.00
C ARG A 463 -23.37 12.67 21.79
N LEU A 464 -24.01 11.60 21.31
CA LEU A 464 -23.33 10.34 21.03
C LEU A 464 -22.49 10.45 19.76
N SER A 465 -21.33 9.82 19.77
CA SER A 465 -20.52 9.62 18.57
C SER A 465 -21.28 8.77 17.54
N THR A 466 -20.89 8.82 16.26
CA THR A 466 -21.50 7.97 15.24
C THR A 466 -21.38 6.49 15.58
N GLY A 467 -20.25 6.05 16.14
CA GLY A 467 -20.07 4.67 16.60
C GLY A 467 -20.97 4.29 17.79
N GLN A 468 -21.23 5.22 18.71
CA GLN A 468 -22.20 5.02 19.78
C GLN A 468 -23.64 4.96 19.23
N ARG A 469 -23.99 5.79 18.26
CA ARG A 469 -25.31 5.68 17.61
C ARG A 469 -25.47 4.37 16.83
N GLN A 470 -24.40 3.87 16.22
CA GLN A 470 -24.41 2.56 15.56
C GLN A 470 -24.56 1.41 16.56
N ARG A 471 -23.89 1.48 17.72
CA ARG A 471 -24.12 0.55 18.85
C ARG A 471 -25.57 0.57 19.32
N LEU A 472 -26.21 1.73 19.38
CA LEU A 472 -27.63 1.83 19.73
C LEU A 472 -28.53 1.19 18.66
N ALA A 473 -28.24 1.39 17.38
CA ALA A 473 -28.96 0.73 16.29
C ALA A 473 -28.80 -0.80 16.36
N LEU A 474 -27.57 -1.29 16.62
CA LEU A 474 -27.29 -2.70 16.86
C LEU A 474 -28.04 -3.24 18.08
N ALA A 475 -28.03 -2.51 19.21
CA ALA A 475 -28.77 -2.90 20.42
C ALA A 475 -30.26 -3.07 20.12
N ARG A 476 -30.82 -2.15 19.33
CA ARG A 476 -32.21 -2.25 18.90
C ARG A 476 -32.42 -3.47 17.99
N LEU A 477 -31.52 -3.73 17.05
CA LEU A 477 -31.65 -4.87 16.14
C LEU A 477 -31.77 -6.21 16.85
N VAL A 478 -31.02 -6.43 17.94
CA VAL A 478 -30.89 -7.75 18.58
C VAL A 478 -31.80 -7.99 19.78
N ASP A 479 -32.54 -6.98 20.23
CA ASP A 479 -33.44 -7.08 21.41
C ASP A 479 -34.77 -7.79 21.09
N ALA A 480 -35.16 -7.83 19.81
CA ALA A 480 -36.37 -8.49 19.36
C ALA A 480 -36.05 -9.71 18.49
N PRO A 481 -36.91 -10.74 18.46
CA PRO A 481 -36.77 -11.83 17.52
C PRO A 481 -36.92 -11.31 16.09
N VAL A 482 -35.95 -11.65 15.25
CA VAL A 482 -35.86 -11.28 13.84
C VAL A 482 -35.70 -12.58 13.06
N ASP A 483 -36.34 -12.70 11.90
CA ASP A 483 -36.26 -13.90 11.06
C ASP A 483 -35.31 -13.70 9.87
N VAL A 484 -35.19 -12.45 9.39
CA VAL A 484 -34.27 -12.03 8.33
C VAL A 484 -33.50 -10.79 8.76
N LEU A 485 -32.18 -10.92 8.82
CA LEU A 485 -31.26 -9.85 9.22
C LEU A 485 -30.59 -9.24 7.98
N LEU A 486 -30.80 -7.95 7.77
CA LEU A 486 -30.18 -7.18 6.69
C LEU A 486 -29.08 -6.27 7.28
N LEU A 487 -27.85 -6.45 6.87
CA LEU A 487 -26.69 -5.74 7.43
C LEU A 487 -25.99 -4.94 6.34
N ASP A 488 -26.02 -3.61 6.44
CA ASP A 488 -25.41 -2.70 5.47
C ASP A 488 -24.11 -2.12 6.06
N GLU A 489 -22.97 -2.63 5.61
CA GLU A 489 -21.62 -2.30 6.13
C GLU A 489 -21.53 -2.36 7.68
N PRO A 490 -21.87 -3.51 8.31
CA PRO A 490 -22.00 -3.62 9.77
C PRO A 490 -20.69 -3.35 10.52
N THR A 491 -19.55 -3.45 9.84
CA THR A 491 -18.21 -3.21 10.40
C THR A 491 -17.88 -1.72 10.51
N ASN A 492 -18.57 -0.85 9.76
CA ASN A 492 -18.32 0.58 9.79
C ASN A 492 -18.73 1.18 11.12
N HIS A 493 -17.92 2.14 11.61
CA HIS A 493 -18.15 2.88 12.85
C HIS A 493 -18.09 2.07 14.15
N LEU A 494 -17.90 0.74 14.09
CA LEU A 494 -17.70 -0.11 15.27
C LEU A 494 -16.21 -0.28 15.57
N SER A 495 -15.88 -0.57 16.84
CA SER A 495 -14.51 -0.92 17.22
C SER A 495 -14.15 -2.31 16.69
N PRO A 496 -12.87 -2.58 16.36
CA PRO A 496 -12.46 -3.90 15.85
C PRO A 496 -12.86 -5.06 16.77
N ALA A 497 -12.80 -4.87 18.09
CA ALA A 497 -13.23 -5.87 19.06
C ALA A 497 -14.74 -6.16 18.98
N LEU A 498 -15.58 -5.12 18.85
CA LEU A 498 -17.02 -5.30 18.70
C LEU A 498 -17.38 -5.93 17.36
N VAL A 499 -16.63 -5.64 16.29
CA VAL A 499 -16.81 -6.30 14.99
C VAL A 499 -16.60 -7.81 15.11
N GLU A 500 -15.56 -8.26 15.81
CA GLU A 500 -15.34 -9.70 16.05
C GLU A 500 -16.47 -10.34 16.86
N GLU A 501 -17.01 -9.63 17.87
CA GLU A 501 -18.15 -10.11 18.66
C GLU A 501 -19.44 -10.19 17.84
N VAL A 502 -19.68 -9.23 16.93
CA VAL A 502 -20.81 -9.26 15.99
C VAL A 502 -20.65 -10.41 14.99
N GLU A 503 -19.48 -10.57 14.39
CA GLU A 503 -19.19 -11.69 13.48
C GLU A 503 -19.44 -13.05 14.15
N ALA A 504 -18.98 -13.22 15.40
CA ALA A 504 -19.21 -14.44 16.18
C ALA A 504 -20.70 -14.67 16.47
N ALA A 505 -21.43 -13.63 16.88
CA ALA A 505 -22.86 -13.73 17.12
C ALA A 505 -23.65 -14.09 15.84
N LEU A 506 -23.25 -13.56 14.69
CA LEU A 506 -23.86 -13.89 13.40
C LEU A 506 -23.53 -15.30 12.95
N ALA A 507 -22.38 -15.87 13.33
CA ALA A 507 -21.99 -17.23 12.95
C ALA A 507 -22.99 -18.29 13.46
N ASP A 508 -23.53 -18.10 14.66
CA ASP A 508 -24.46 -19.06 15.30
C ASP A 508 -25.94 -18.70 15.11
N TYR A 509 -26.25 -17.62 14.40
CA TYR A 509 -27.63 -17.19 14.17
C TYR A 509 -28.39 -18.17 13.26
N PRO A 510 -29.55 -18.71 13.70
CA PRO A 510 -30.33 -19.68 12.92
C PRO A 510 -31.22 -19.05 11.85
N GLY A 511 -31.42 -17.72 11.88
CA GLY A 511 -32.21 -17.00 10.89
C GLY A 511 -31.45 -16.70 9.60
N THR A 512 -32.12 -16.02 8.69
CA THR A 512 -31.55 -15.66 7.37
C THR A 512 -30.70 -14.40 7.51
N VAL A 513 -29.53 -14.35 6.87
CA VAL A 513 -28.63 -13.19 6.91
C VAL A 513 -28.33 -12.70 5.49
N VAL A 514 -28.59 -11.42 5.23
CA VAL A 514 -28.12 -10.72 4.02
C VAL A 514 -27.17 -9.61 4.46
N VAL A 515 -25.91 -9.67 4.04
CA VAL A 515 -24.90 -8.68 4.39
C VAL A 515 -24.35 -7.99 3.15
N VAL A 516 -24.20 -6.68 3.22
CA VAL A 516 -23.34 -5.86 2.36
C VAL A 516 -22.11 -5.52 3.19
N SER A 517 -20.92 -5.86 2.70
CA SER A 517 -19.68 -5.48 3.39
C SER A 517 -18.52 -5.34 2.42
N HIS A 518 -17.73 -4.29 2.64
CA HIS A 518 -16.43 -4.09 2.04
C HIS A 518 -15.28 -4.67 2.89
N ASP A 519 -15.55 -5.17 4.11
CA ASP A 519 -14.52 -5.79 4.97
C ASP A 519 -13.96 -7.07 4.32
N ARG A 520 -12.65 -7.05 4.05
CA ARG A 520 -11.92 -8.12 3.36
C ARG A 520 -11.94 -9.42 4.14
N ARG A 521 -11.79 -9.38 5.48
CA ARG A 521 -11.81 -10.56 6.34
C ARG A 521 -13.18 -11.21 6.35
N LEU A 522 -14.25 -10.41 6.46
CA LEU A 522 -15.62 -10.90 6.43
C LEU A 522 -15.92 -11.56 5.08
N ARG A 523 -15.56 -10.90 3.96
CA ARG A 523 -15.72 -11.45 2.61
C ARG A 523 -14.96 -12.77 2.43
N ALA A 524 -13.71 -12.83 2.88
CA ALA A 524 -12.85 -14.02 2.77
C ALA A 524 -13.35 -15.19 3.60
N ARG A 525 -13.90 -14.93 4.79
CA ARG A 525 -14.43 -15.94 5.72
C ARG A 525 -15.90 -16.29 5.47
N TRP A 526 -16.57 -15.63 4.52
CA TRP A 526 -17.99 -15.84 4.25
C TRP A 526 -18.29 -17.26 3.80
N ARG A 527 -19.18 -17.94 4.56
CA ARG A 527 -19.68 -19.29 4.27
C ARG A 527 -21.16 -19.17 3.90
N GLY A 528 -21.44 -18.92 2.61
CA GLY A 528 -22.78 -18.67 2.10
C GLY A 528 -22.78 -18.29 0.62
N THR A 529 -23.96 -17.97 0.09
CA THR A 529 -24.15 -17.51 -1.29
C THR A 529 -23.63 -16.08 -1.46
N ARG A 530 -23.29 -15.72 -2.71
CA ARG A 530 -22.79 -14.39 -3.08
C ARG A 530 -23.60 -13.83 -4.24
N LEU A 531 -24.00 -12.57 -4.15
CA LEU A 531 -24.65 -11.82 -5.22
C LEU A 531 -23.80 -10.60 -5.56
N SER A 532 -23.41 -10.45 -6.83
CA SER A 532 -22.68 -9.27 -7.30
C SER A 532 -23.62 -8.34 -8.07
N LEU A 533 -23.78 -7.10 -7.60
CA LEU A 533 -24.60 -6.09 -8.24
C LEU A 533 -23.79 -5.28 -9.27
N THR A 534 -24.41 -5.04 -10.42
CA THR A 534 -23.91 -4.13 -11.46
C THR A 534 -24.54 -2.74 -11.34
N PRO A 535 -23.81 -1.64 -11.64
CA PRO A 535 -24.36 -0.28 -11.61
C PRO A 535 -25.61 -0.09 -12.46
N ALA A 536 -26.63 0.58 -11.90
CA ALA A 536 -27.76 1.05 -12.66
C ALA A 536 -27.29 2.15 -13.63
N ARG A 537 -27.55 1.99 -14.93
CA ARG A 537 -27.18 2.99 -15.95
C ARG A 537 -28.00 4.26 -15.68
N PRO A 538 -27.38 5.46 -15.60
CA PRO A 538 -28.15 6.70 -15.41
C PRO A 538 -29.07 6.96 -16.62
N PRO A 539 -30.22 7.64 -16.43
CA PRO A 539 -31.06 8.06 -17.54
C PRO A 539 -30.24 8.96 -18.47
N ALA A 540 -30.21 8.61 -19.75
CA ALA A 540 -29.38 9.27 -20.75
C ALA A 540 -29.75 10.75 -20.89
N ALA A 541 -28.78 11.64 -20.68
CA ALA A 541 -28.84 12.99 -21.26
C ALA A 541 -28.78 12.85 -22.79
N PRO A 542 -29.46 13.72 -23.56
CA PRO A 542 -29.48 13.61 -25.02
C PRO A 542 -28.07 13.77 -25.57
N ALA A 543 -27.53 12.71 -26.16
CA ALA A 543 -26.21 12.72 -26.77
C ALA A 543 -26.26 13.39 -28.17
N PRO A 544 -25.24 14.19 -28.55
CA PRO A 544 -25.06 14.56 -29.93
C PRO A 544 -24.67 13.30 -30.74
N SER A 545 -25.23 13.20 -31.94
CA SER A 545 -25.10 12.11 -32.91
C SER A 545 -23.68 11.56 -33.06
N ALA A 546 -23.46 10.31 -32.63
CA ALA A 546 -22.25 9.54 -32.92
C ALA A 546 -22.43 8.77 -34.23
N ALA A 547 -21.65 9.13 -35.25
CA ALA A 547 -21.40 8.25 -36.38
C ALA A 547 -20.64 7.01 -35.88
N GLN A 548 -21.09 5.84 -36.33
CA GLN A 548 -20.47 4.54 -36.03
C GLN A 548 -19.04 4.52 -36.60
N ALA A 549 -18.04 4.38 -35.74
CA ALA A 549 -16.69 4.00 -36.16
C ALA A 549 -16.68 2.49 -36.49
N PRO A 550 -16.03 2.07 -37.59
CA PRO A 550 -15.91 0.66 -37.94
C PRO A 550 -15.05 -0.11 -36.90
N PRO A 551 -15.18 -1.45 -36.83
CA PRO A 551 -14.33 -2.26 -35.96
C PRO A 551 -12.85 -2.02 -36.28
N ALA A 552 -12.03 -1.86 -35.24
CA ALA A 552 -10.60 -1.69 -35.38
C ALA A 552 -9.99 -2.89 -36.15
N PRO A 553 -9.02 -2.66 -37.04
CA PRO A 553 -8.31 -3.74 -37.70
C PRO A 553 -7.64 -4.65 -36.67
N PRO A 554 -7.44 -5.95 -36.97
CA PRO A 554 -6.71 -6.85 -36.09
C PRO A 554 -5.31 -6.28 -35.80
N SER A 555 -4.88 -6.42 -34.54
CA SER A 555 -3.57 -5.96 -34.11
C SER A 555 -2.47 -6.60 -34.95
N PRO A 556 -1.44 -5.84 -35.36
CA PRO A 556 -0.26 -6.41 -36.01
C PRO A 556 0.64 -7.19 -35.03
N TRP A 557 0.26 -7.28 -33.74
CA TRP A 557 1.04 -7.92 -32.69
C TRP A 557 0.35 -9.18 -32.16
N ALA A 558 1.13 -10.23 -31.92
CA ALA A 558 0.71 -11.34 -31.07
C ALA A 558 1.46 -11.28 -29.74
N ALA A 559 0.72 -11.37 -28.63
CA ALA A 559 1.29 -11.43 -27.30
C ALA A 559 1.72 -12.88 -26.97
N ILE A 560 2.93 -13.02 -26.43
CA ILE A 560 3.49 -14.26 -25.93
C ILE A 560 3.61 -14.11 -24.42
N GLU A 561 2.83 -14.91 -23.67
CA GLU A 561 2.88 -14.90 -22.22
C GLU A 561 4.19 -15.50 -21.71
N VAL A 562 4.89 -14.75 -20.85
CA VAL A 562 6.10 -15.21 -20.18
C VAL A 562 5.73 -15.76 -18.81
N PRO A 563 6.07 -17.01 -18.47
CA PRO A 563 5.91 -17.55 -17.11
C PRO A 563 6.62 -16.65 -16.09
N ASP A 564 5.92 -16.28 -15.01
CA ASP A 564 6.36 -15.31 -13.99
C ASP A 564 6.59 -13.87 -14.52
N GLY A 565 6.22 -13.57 -15.76
CA GLY A 565 6.42 -12.29 -16.43
C GLY A 565 5.76 -11.09 -15.74
N ARG A 566 4.58 -11.27 -15.15
CA ARG A 566 3.86 -10.21 -14.38
C ARG A 566 4.58 -9.76 -13.10
N ALA A 567 5.54 -10.56 -12.61
CA ALA A 567 6.38 -10.21 -11.46
C ALA A 567 7.81 -9.82 -11.87
N GLY A 568 8.21 -10.11 -13.12
CA GLY A 568 9.60 -10.10 -13.57
C GLY A 568 9.96 -9.11 -14.69
N GLY A 569 9.01 -8.75 -15.56
CA GLY A 569 9.16 -7.82 -16.70
C GLY A 569 10.31 -8.15 -17.66
N PRO A 570 10.06 -8.74 -18.85
CA PRO A 570 11.08 -8.86 -19.89
C PRO A 570 11.69 -7.49 -20.22
N TYR A 571 13.02 -7.38 -20.18
CA TYR A 571 13.73 -6.11 -20.34
C TYR A 571 14.47 -6.00 -21.68
N ALA A 572 15.49 -6.83 -21.89
CA ALA A 572 16.26 -6.89 -23.14
C ALA A 572 16.08 -8.24 -23.82
N LEU A 573 16.28 -8.28 -25.14
CA LEU A 573 16.21 -9.47 -25.99
C LEU A 573 17.49 -9.60 -26.81
N ALA A 574 17.91 -10.83 -27.07
CA ALA A 574 18.94 -11.14 -28.05
C ALA A 574 18.69 -12.50 -28.71
N LEU A 575 19.03 -12.62 -30.00
CA LEU A 575 19.06 -13.92 -30.66
C LEU A 575 20.28 -14.70 -30.17
N GLY A 576 20.02 -15.88 -29.59
CA GLY A 576 21.05 -16.80 -29.13
C GLY A 576 21.67 -17.60 -30.27
N PRO A 577 22.87 -18.16 -30.07
CA PRO A 577 23.56 -19.00 -31.05
C PRO A 577 22.87 -20.35 -31.29
N ASP A 578 21.93 -20.73 -30.42
CA ASP A 578 21.05 -21.90 -30.58
C ASP A 578 19.78 -21.60 -31.39
N GLY A 579 19.65 -20.38 -31.93
CA GLY A 579 18.48 -19.93 -32.70
C GLY A 579 17.27 -19.58 -31.84
N ALA A 580 17.38 -19.68 -30.51
CA ALA A 580 16.34 -19.24 -29.58
C ALA A 580 16.48 -17.75 -29.26
N LEU A 581 15.38 -17.09 -28.92
CA LEU A 581 15.41 -15.74 -28.36
C LEU A 581 15.65 -15.81 -26.85
N TRP A 582 16.66 -15.09 -26.38
CA TRP A 582 16.99 -14.98 -24.96
C TRP A 582 16.60 -13.60 -24.45
N PHE A 583 16.07 -13.53 -23.24
CA PHE A 583 15.64 -12.28 -22.64
C PHE A 583 15.94 -12.21 -21.15
N THR A 584 16.13 -11.01 -20.64
CA THR A 584 16.36 -10.76 -19.21
C THR A 584 15.04 -10.45 -18.50
N LEU A 585 14.90 -10.94 -17.26
CA LEU A 585 13.78 -10.64 -16.38
C LEU A 585 14.30 -9.83 -15.19
N VAL A 586 14.31 -8.51 -15.37
CA VAL A 586 15.04 -7.58 -14.50
C VAL A 586 14.53 -7.58 -13.06
N HIS A 587 13.23 -7.79 -12.84
CA HIS A 587 12.63 -7.80 -11.50
C HIS A 587 12.61 -9.19 -10.84
N ALA A 588 12.85 -10.25 -11.61
CA ALA A 588 12.86 -11.62 -11.12
C ALA A 588 14.28 -12.18 -10.89
N GLY A 589 15.32 -11.47 -11.35
CA GLY A 589 16.70 -11.98 -11.25
C GLY A 589 16.88 -13.27 -12.07
N ALA A 590 16.31 -13.33 -13.27
CA ALA A 590 16.31 -14.52 -14.12
C ALA A 590 16.58 -14.17 -15.59
N VAL A 591 16.94 -15.18 -16.38
CA VAL A 591 17.06 -15.10 -17.84
C VAL A 591 16.08 -16.10 -18.45
N GLY A 592 15.21 -15.61 -19.33
CA GLY A 592 14.29 -16.45 -20.10
C GLY A 592 14.85 -16.83 -21.47
N ARG A 593 14.34 -17.93 -22.01
CA ARG A 593 14.69 -18.48 -23.31
C ARG A 593 13.41 -18.92 -24.03
N LEU A 594 13.08 -18.24 -25.12
CA LEU A 594 12.02 -18.61 -26.06
C LEU A 594 12.60 -19.44 -27.20
N ALA A 595 12.32 -20.74 -27.18
CA ALA A 595 12.71 -21.67 -28.23
C ALA A 595 11.91 -21.44 -29.53
N PRO A 596 12.45 -21.81 -30.70
CA PRO A 596 11.76 -21.67 -31.99
C PRO A 596 10.41 -22.41 -32.09
N ASP A 597 10.17 -23.41 -31.24
CA ASP A 597 8.91 -24.15 -31.15
C ASP A 597 7.87 -23.45 -30.25
N GLY A 598 8.19 -22.26 -29.73
CA GLY A 598 7.34 -21.45 -28.85
C GLY A 598 7.48 -21.78 -27.36
N ARG A 599 8.29 -22.77 -26.99
CA ARG A 599 8.49 -23.11 -25.57
C ARG A 599 9.34 -22.05 -24.86
N ILE A 600 8.90 -21.62 -23.69
CA ILE A 600 9.65 -20.70 -22.82
C ILE A 600 10.23 -21.46 -21.63
N ASP A 601 11.53 -21.36 -21.45
CA ASP A 601 12.27 -21.81 -20.28
C ASP A 601 12.77 -20.60 -19.48
N THR A 602 12.63 -20.61 -18.15
CA THR A 602 13.15 -19.55 -17.26
C THR A 602 14.31 -20.09 -16.43
N HIS A 603 15.43 -19.36 -16.41
CA HIS A 603 16.65 -19.72 -15.70
C HIS A 603 16.92 -18.70 -14.57
N PRO A 604 16.59 -19.03 -13.31
CA PRO A 604 16.90 -18.18 -12.16
C PRO A 604 18.42 -18.00 -12.00
N LEU A 605 18.84 -16.80 -11.61
CA LEU A 605 20.23 -16.49 -11.31
C LEU A 605 20.54 -16.70 -9.81
N ASP A 606 21.82 -16.63 -9.45
CA ASP A 606 22.32 -16.85 -8.09
C ASP A 606 21.87 -15.77 -7.08
N ASP A 607 21.41 -14.61 -7.54
CA ASP A 607 20.85 -13.54 -6.72
C ASP A 607 19.57 -12.96 -7.35
N PRO A 608 18.39 -13.10 -6.71
CA PRO A 608 17.13 -12.51 -7.20
C PRO A 608 17.16 -10.98 -7.34
N GLY A 609 18.03 -10.29 -6.59
CA GLY A 609 18.20 -8.83 -6.63
C GLY A 609 19.21 -8.35 -7.68
N CYS A 610 19.81 -9.24 -8.47
CA CYS A 610 20.89 -8.88 -9.38
C CYS A 610 20.49 -7.95 -10.52
N ALA A 611 19.20 -7.87 -10.84
CA ALA A 611 18.63 -7.05 -11.91
C ALA A 611 19.39 -7.22 -13.25
N PRO A 612 19.23 -8.37 -13.93
CA PRO A 612 19.85 -8.58 -15.23
C PRO A 612 19.23 -7.62 -16.27
N THR A 613 20.05 -6.83 -16.96
CA THR A 613 19.57 -5.78 -17.87
C THR A 613 19.81 -6.13 -19.34
N VAL A 614 20.94 -5.75 -19.93
CA VAL A 614 21.20 -5.97 -21.37
C VAL A 614 21.84 -7.33 -21.58
N ILE A 615 21.41 -8.05 -22.61
CA ILE A 615 21.92 -9.37 -23.00
C ILE A 615 22.43 -9.35 -24.44
N ALA A 616 23.55 -10.03 -24.71
CA ALA A 616 24.16 -10.11 -26.02
C ALA A 616 24.84 -11.47 -26.24
N PRO A 617 24.91 -11.96 -27.49
CA PRO A 617 25.68 -13.17 -27.80
C PRO A 617 27.19 -12.91 -27.64
N GLY A 618 27.87 -13.85 -26.99
CA GLY A 618 29.33 -13.87 -26.86
C GLY A 618 30.00 -14.69 -27.96
N PRO A 619 31.30 -14.46 -28.21
CA PRO A 619 32.08 -15.19 -29.21
C PRO A 619 32.34 -16.66 -28.83
N ASP A 620 32.04 -17.04 -27.59
CA ASP A 620 32.15 -18.40 -27.05
C ASP A 620 30.86 -19.24 -27.20
N GLY A 621 29.85 -18.73 -27.92
CA GLY A 621 28.57 -19.41 -28.11
C GLY A 621 27.69 -19.44 -26.87
N ALA A 622 27.96 -18.57 -25.88
CA ALA A 622 27.08 -18.31 -24.74
C ALA A 622 26.41 -16.94 -24.88
N LEU A 623 25.40 -16.67 -24.05
CA LEU A 623 24.86 -15.33 -23.89
C LEU A 623 25.53 -14.66 -22.70
N TRP A 624 25.81 -13.37 -22.84
CA TRP A 624 26.41 -12.54 -21.81
C TRP A 624 25.46 -11.41 -21.47
N PHE A 625 25.35 -11.07 -20.20
CA PHE A 625 24.42 -10.04 -19.74
C PHE A 625 25.01 -9.25 -18.59
N THR A 626 24.55 -8.03 -18.41
CA THR A 626 24.92 -7.17 -17.29
C THR A 626 23.94 -7.34 -16.13
N ARG A 627 24.44 -7.18 -14.90
CA ARG A 627 23.65 -7.24 -13.67
C ARG A 627 23.82 -5.93 -12.93
N TYR A 628 22.85 -5.04 -13.12
CA TYR A 628 22.94 -3.67 -12.66
C TYR A 628 22.82 -3.57 -11.13
N GLY A 629 22.00 -4.45 -10.53
CA GLY A 629 21.63 -4.42 -9.11
C GLY A 629 22.76 -4.85 -8.18
N ASP A 630 23.53 -5.86 -8.55
CA ASP A 630 24.64 -6.40 -7.76
C ASP A 630 26.03 -6.14 -8.37
N HIS A 631 26.09 -5.33 -9.43
CA HIS A 631 27.32 -4.82 -10.04
C HIS A 631 28.21 -5.91 -10.67
N ARG A 632 27.61 -6.86 -11.37
CA ARG A 632 28.32 -7.99 -11.99
C ARG A 632 28.03 -8.11 -13.49
N VAL A 633 28.80 -8.94 -14.17
CA VAL A 633 28.54 -9.40 -15.52
C VAL A 633 28.24 -10.89 -15.46
N GLY A 634 27.10 -11.30 -16.01
CA GLY A 634 26.67 -12.68 -16.12
C GLY A 634 27.00 -13.29 -17.48
N ARG A 635 27.14 -14.60 -17.49
CA ARG A 635 27.28 -15.46 -18.68
C ARG A 635 26.38 -16.66 -18.50
N ILE A 636 25.59 -17.03 -19.49
CA ILE A 636 24.71 -18.20 -19.49
C ILE A 636 24.90 -19.02 -20.75
N ASP A 637 25.17 -20.32 -20.60
CA ASP A 637 25.26 -21.23 -21.75
C ASP A 637 23.86 -21.59 -22.28
N THR A 638 23.79 -22.18 -23.48
CA THR A 638 22.51 -22.53 -24.13
C THR A 638 21.72 -23.63 -23.41
N ARG A 639 22.30 -24.23 -22.36
CA ARG A 639 21.63 -25.19 -21.47
C ARG A 639 21.11 -24.53 -20.19
N GLY A 640 21.28 -23.21 -20.04
CA GLY A 640 20.80 -22.44 -18.90
C GLY A 640 21.77 -22.37 -17.72
N ARG A 641 23.04 -22.80 -17.86
CA ARG A 641 24.01 -22.71 -16.75
C ARG A 641 24.66 -21.33 -16.71
N ALA A 642 24.42 -20.61 -15.63
CA ALA A 642 24.91 -19.25 -15.43
C ALA A 642 26.18 -19.19 -14.56
N THR A 643 27.06 -18.25 -14.89
CA THR A 643 28.25 -17.84 -14.10
C THR A 643 28.30 -16.32 -14.03
N SER A 644 29.00 -15.75 -13.05
CA SER A 644 29.06 -14.28 -12.90
C SER A 644 30.42 -13.77 -12.43
N PHE A 645 30.79 -12.61 -12.96
CA PHE A 645 32.10 -11.99 -12.84
C PHE A 645 31.94 -10.59 -12.26
N ALA A 646 32.78 -10.24 -11.29
CA ALA A 646 32.78 -8.91 -10.69
C ALA A 646 33.82 -8.04 -11.41
N PRO A 647 33.45 -6.85 -11.91
CA PRO A 647 34.43 -5.86 -12.34
C PRO A 647 35.34 -5.42 -11.18
N PRO A 648 36.60 -5.01 -11.46
CA PRO A 648 37.52 -4.49 -10.44
C PRO A 648 36.97 -3.29 -9.68
N THR A 649 36.25 -2.38 -10.35
CA THR A 649 35.63 -1.22 -9.69
C THR A 649 34.31 -1.63 -9.04
N PRO A 650 34.18 -1.53 -7.69
CA PRO A 650 32.95 -1.84 -6.98
C PRO A 650 31.85 -0.82 -7.32
N GLU A 651 30.59 -1.22 -7.14
CA GLU A 651 29.43 -0.35 -7.36
C GLU A 651 29.37 0.29 -8.76
N SER A 652 30.02 -0.33 -9.74
CA SER A 652 30.25 0.25 -11.06
C SER A 652 29.01 0.35 -11.93
N GLY A 653 27.94 -0.39 -11.59
CA GLY A 653 26.68 -0.41 -12.33
C GLY A 653 26.83 -0.79 -13.80
N PRO A 654 27.24 -2.03 -14.13
CA PRO A 654 27.26 -2.52 -15.51
C PRO A 654 25.88 -2.40 -16.18
N TYR A 655 25.81 -1.87 -17.40
CA TYR A 655 24.54 -1.66 -18.10
C TYR A 655 24.52 -2.19 -19.54
N GLY A 656 25.13 -1.52 -20.52
CA GLY A 656 25.20 -2.01 -21.90
C GLY A 656 26.27 -3.10 -22.05
N ILE A 657 26.08 -4.05 -22.97
CA ILE A 657 27.07 -5.08 -23.29
C ILE A 657 27.02 -5.46 -24.78
N ALA A 658 28.18 -5.68 -25.39
CA ALA A 658 28.31 -6.13 -26.78
C ALA A 658 29.59 -6.94 -26.99
N ALA A 659 29.61 -7.79 -28.01
CA ALA A 659 30.84 -8.43 -28.47
C ALA A 659 31.73 -7.41 -29.19
N GLY A 660 33.00 -7.34 -28.79
CA GLY A 660 34.01 -6.53 -29.43
C GLY A 660 34.68 -7.28 -30.60
N PRO A 661 35.34 -6.54 -31.51
CA PRO A 661 36.05 -7.12 -32.66
C PRO A 661 37.30 -7.92 -32.25
N ASP A 662 37.73 -7.83 -30.99
CA ASP A 662 38.86 -8.53 -30.41
C ASP A 662 38.50 -9.87 -29.75
N GLY A 663 37.24 -10.33 -29.91
CA GLY A 663 36.77 -11.59 -29.34
C GLY A 663 36.52 -11.54 -27.83
N ALA A 664 36.42 -10.34 -27.24
CA ALA A 664 35.98 -10.12 -25.86
C ALA A 664 34.57 -9.52 -25.83
N LEU A 665 33.94 -9.51 -24.65
CA LEU A 665 32.74 -8.72 -24.40
C LEU A 665 33.16 -7.36 -23.84
N TRP A 666 32.47 -6.31 -24.27
CA TRP A 666 32.66 -4.94 -23.79
C TRP A 666 31.36 -4.45 -23.17
N PHE A 667 31.45 -3.80 -22.02
CA PHE A 667 30.29 -3.35 -21.26
C PHE A 667 30.49 -1.95 -20.67
N THR A 668 29.43 -1.17 -20.54
CA THR A 668 29.46 0.15 -19.90
C THR A 668 29.26 0.02 -18.40
N GLN A 669 29.87 0.94 -17.64
CA GLN A 669 29.74 1.05 -16.18
C GLN A 669 29.16 2.44 -15.85
N SER A 670 27.83 2.52 -15.79
CA SER A 670 27.09 3.79 -15.82
C SER A 670 27.28 4.65 -14.57
N ARG A 671 27.70 4.06 -13.44
CA ARG A 671 27.85 4.79 -12.16
C ARG A 671 29.24 5.37 -11.95
N VAL A 672 30.22 4.98 -12.76
CA VAL A 672 31.65 5.30 -12.54
C VAL A 672 32.37 5.76 -13.82
N ASP A 673 31.62 6.12 -14.86
CA ASP A 673 32.14 6.63 -16.15
C ASP A 673 33.28 5.77 -16.73
N ARG A 674 33.04 4.46 -16.84
CA ARG A 674 34.00 3.50 -17.37
C ARG A 674 33.38 2.60 -18.42
N VAL A 675 34.26 1.99 -19.22
CA VAL A 675 33.94 0.85 -20.08
C VAL A 675 34.80 -0.32 -19.64
N GLY A 676 34.17 -1.44 -19.33
CA GLY A 676 34.82 -2.70 -19.03
C GLY A 676 34.97 -3.58 -20.27
N ARG A 677 36.02 -4.38 -20.29
CA ARG A 677 36.30 -5.41 -21.27
C ARG A 677 36.50 -6.71 -20.53
N ILE A 678 35.69 -7.73 -20.82
CA ILE A 678 35.76 -9.04 -20.21
C ILE A 678 36.03 -10.10 -21.27
N THR A 679 37.10 -10.87 -21.07
CA THR A 679 37.41 -12.03 -21.90
C THR A 679 36.49 -13.20 -21.56
N VAL A 680 36.38 -14.18 -22.46
CA VAL A 680 35.48 -15.33 -22.28
C VAL A 680 35.82 -16.21 -21.07
N ASP A 681 37.07 -16.17 -20.60
CA ASP A 681 37.55 -16.81 -19.37
C ASP A 681 37.35 -15.97 -18.10
N GLY A 682 36.81 -14.75 -18.24
CA GLY A 682 36.36 -13.92 -17.12
C GLY A 682 37.36 -12.87 -16.63
N ARG A 683 38.45 -12.61 -17.36
CA ARG A 683 39.39 -11.54 -17.01
C ARG A 683 38.79 -10.20 -17.42
N VAL A 684 38.73 -9.26 -16.47
CA VAL A 684 38.18 -7.91 -16.69
C VAL A 684 39.28 -6.86 -16.69
N ASP A 685 39.33 -6.06 -17.75
CA ASP A 685 40.10 -4.82 -17.85
C ASP A 685 39.11 -3.62 -17.89
N GLU A 686 39.46 -2.47 -17.31
CA GLU A 686 38.57 -1.29 -17.25
C GLU A 686 39.24 -0.04 -17.83
N PHE A 687 38.51 0.71 -18.64
CA PHE A 687 38.97 1.92 -19.32
C PHE A 687 38.18 3.13 -18.81
N PRO A 688 38.83 4.13 -18.18
CA PRO A 688 38.15 5.33 -17.72
C PRO A 688 37.73 6.23 -18.89
N LEU A 689 36.53 6.78 -18.81
CA LEU A 689 36.08 7.86 -19.67
C LEU A 689 36.45 9.19 -18.99
N PRO A 690 37.13 10.13 -19.68
CA PRO A 690 37.64 11.36 -19.07
C PRO A 690 36.56 12.44 -18.87
N TRP A 691 35.29 12.05 -18.84
CA TRP A 691 34.13 12.94 -18.73
C TRP A 691 33.29 12.50 -17.52
N PRO A 692 33.57 13.06 -16.33
CA PRO A 692 32.82 12.73 -15.11
C PRO A 692 31.34 13.06 -15.25
N GLY A 693 30.48 12.16 -14.77
CA GLY A 693 29.03 12.27 -14.85
C GLY A 693 28.49 12.07 -16.27
N ALA A 694 29.23 11.47 -17.20
CA ALA A 694 28.79 11.27 -18.58
C ALA A 694 27.73 10.16 -18.73
N PHE A 695 27.65 9.25 -17.76
CA PHE A 695 26.63 8.18 -17.68
C PHE A 695 26.60 7.31 -18.96
N PRO A 696 27.62 6.46 -19.19
CA PRO A 696 27.66 5.60 -20.36
C PRO A 696 26.54 4.55 -20.31
N ALA A 697 25.79 4.36 -21.41
CA ALA A 697 24.63 3.47 -21.47
C ALA A 697 24.78 2.34 -22.51
N ALA A 698 24.21 2.46 -23.72
CA ALA A 698 24.31 1.42 -24.75
C ALA A 698 25.72 1.35 -25.35
N ILE A 699 26.15 0.17 -25.81
CA ILE A 699 27.45 -0.05 -26.46
C ILE A 699 27.31 -1.03 -27.63
N VAL A 700 28.01 -0.78 -28.73
CA VAL A 700 28.06 -1.63 -29.93
C VAL A 700 29.47 -1.65 -30.53
N ALA A 701 29.79 -2.69 -31.31
CA ALA A 701 30.97 -2.66 -32.18
C ALA A 701 30.65 -1.88 -33.44
N GLY A 702 31.41 -0.82 -33.71
CA GLY A 702 31.31 -0.02 -34.93
C GLY A 702 32.00 -0.68 -36.13
N PRO A 703 31.70 -0.21 -37.35
CA PRO A 703 32.30 -0.75 -38.59
C PRO A 703 33.80 -0.49 -38.70
N ASP A 704 34.33 0.43 -37.90
CA ASP A 704 35.73 0.85 -37.88
C ASP A 704 36.61 0.03 -36.92
N GLY A 705 36.07 -1.06 -36.37
CA GLY A 705 36.77 -1.93 -35.43
C GLY A 705 36.95 -1.31 -34.04
N ALA A 706 36.24 -0.22 -33.72
CA ALA A 706 36.16 0.34 -32.37
C ALA A 706 34.81 0.01 -31.73
N LEU A 707 34.72 0.15 -30.41
CA LEU A 707 33.47 0.13 -29.68
C LEU A 707 32.91 1.55 -29.62
N TRP A 708 31.60 1.67 -29.72
CA TRP A 708 30.88 2.92 -29.61
C TRP A 708 29.86 2.81 -28.51
N CYS A 709 29.79 3.79 -27.61
CA CYS A 709 28.77 3.84 -26.57
C CYS A 709 28.11 5.21 -26.46
N THR A 710 26.87 5.23 -25.97
CA THR A 710 26.16 6.48 -25.69
C THR A 710 26.60 7.05 -24.35
N LEU A 711 26.76 8.37 -24.29
CA LEU A 711 27.00 9.12 -23.06
C LEU A 711 25.74 9.94 -22.76
N ASN A 712 24.88 9.41 -21.90
CA ASN A 712 23.54 9.96 -21.70
C ASN A 712 23.58 11.40 -21.18
N GLN A 713 24.37 11.67 -20.15
CA GLN A 713 24.40 13.00 -19.51
C GLN A 713 25.38 13.97 -20.19
N ALA A 714 26.09 13.51 -21.23
CA ALA A 714 27.02 14.32 -21.99
C ALA A 714 26.58 14.61 -23.42
N ASP A 715 25.34 14.25 -23.80
CA ASP A 715 24.76 14.48 -25.12
C ASP A 715 25.73 14.09 -26.25
N ALA A 716 26.34 12.91 -26.15
CA ALA A 716 27.43 12.50 -27.03
C ALA A 716 27.52 10.99 -27.20
N LEU A 717 28.27 10.59 -28.22
CA LEU A 717 28.78 9.23 -28.37
C LEU A 717 30.27 9.21 -27.98
N ALA A 718 30.71 8.11 -27.36
CA ALA A 718 32.12 7.82 -27.15
C ALA A 718 32.56 6.69 -28.08
N ARG A 719 33.71 6.88 -28.73
CA ARG A 719 34.42 5.86 -29.48
C ARG A 719 35.59 5.37 -28.64
N ILE A 720 35.70 4.06 -28.46
CA ILE A 720 36.70 3.38 -27.66
C ILE A 720 37.40 2.35 -28.55
N THR A 721 38.69 2.53 -28.81
CA THR A 721 39.49 1.53 -29.52
C THR A 721 39.79 0.33 -28.61
N VAL A 722 40.10 -0.82 -29.19
CA VAL A 722 40.40 -2.04 -28.41
C VAL A 722 41.63 -1.91 -27.49
N ASP A 723 42.55 -0.97 -27.79
CA ASP A 723 43.68 -0.59 -26.93
C ASP A 723 43.33 0.47 -25.88
N GLY A 724 42.06 0.88 -25.79
CA GLY A 724 41.56 1.75 -24.72
C GLY A 724 41.63 3.25 -25.00
N ARG A 725 41.90 3.69 -26.24
CA ARG A 725 41.86 5.12 -26.57
C ARG A 725 40.42 5.58 -26.75
N VAL A 726 40.09 6.71 -26.14
CA VAL A 726 38.72 7.24 -26.11
C VAL A 726 38.64 8.60 -26.81
N SER A 727 37.59 8.80 -27.59
CA SER A 727 37.26 10.08 -28.22
C SER A 727 35.76 10.34 -28.14
N ARG A 728 35.38 11.59 -27.86
CA ARG A 728 33.98 12.03 -27.77
C ARG A 728 33.52 12.64 -29.10
N HIS A 729 32.28 12.32 -29.46
CA HIS A 729 31.56 12.80 -30.63
C HIS A 729 30.25 13.41 -30.15
N PRO A 730 30.20 14.74 -29.92
CA PRO A 730 29.00 15.42 -29.43
C PRO A 730 27.84 15.33 -30.44
N LEU A 731 26.62 15.19 -29.92
CA LEU A 731 25.39 15.32 -30.71
C LEU A 731 25.03 16.81 -30.86
N PRO A 732 24.44 17.22 -31.99
CA PRO A 732 24.01 18.61 -32.21
C PRO A 732 22.99 19.14 -31.20
N THR A 733 22.03 18.31 -30.77
CA THR A 733 20.96 18.71 -29.86
C THR A 733 21.40 18.68 -28.39
N GLU A 734 21.27 19.83 -27.70
CA GLU A 734 21.45 19.92 -26.23
C GLU A 734 20.30 19.20 -25.50
N GLY A 735 20.63 18.38 -24.49
CA GLY A 735 19.65 17.55 -23.79
C GLY A 735 19.13 16.36 -24.64
N ALA A 736 19.86 15.97 -25.68
CA ALA A 736 19.57 14.78 -26.48
C ALA A 736 19.42 13.52 -25.61
N ALA A 737 20.29 13.36 -24.62
CA ALA A 737 20.32 12.23 -23.71
C ALA A 737 20.29 10.86 -24.41
N PRO A 738 21.32 10.49 -25.21
CA PRO A 738 21.30 9.25 -25.98
C PRO A 738 21.31 8.00 -25.08
N VAL A 739 20.44 7.01 -25.36
CA VAL A 739 20.28 5.78 -24.54
C VAL A 739 20.34 4.49 -25.32
N GLY A 740 19.89 4.46 -26.58
CA GLY A 740 19.94 3.30 -27.47
C GLY A 740 20.98 3.49 -28.55
N LEU A 741 21.60 2.40 -29.03
CA LEU A 741 22.60 2.44 -30.10
C LEU A 741 22.59 1.15 -30.93
N THR A 742 22.63 1.28 -32.26
CA THR A 742 22.77 0.17 -33.21
C THR A 742 23.61 0.60 -34.41
N VAL A 743 24.15 -0.37 -35.16
CA VAL A 743 24.85 -0.12 -36.43
C VAL A 743 23.91 -0.47 -37.59
N GLY A 744 23.83 0.41 -38.58
CA GLY A 744 23.09 0.20 -39.82
C GLY A 744 23.86 -0.63 -40.84
N ALA A 745 23.16 -1.12 -41.87
CA ALA A 745 23.78 -1.94 -42.93
C ALA A 745 24.86 -1.20 -43.74
N ASP A 746 24.80 0.13 -43.75
CA ASP A 746 25.78 1.04 -44.37
C ASP A 746 26.94 1.43 -43.43
N GLY A 747 26.97 0.87 -42.22
CA GLY A 747 27.95 1.20 -41.19
C GLY A 747 27.64 2.48 -40.39
N ALA A 748 26.54 3.19 -40.67
CA ALA A 748 26.16 4.35 -39.86
C ALA A 748 25.69 3.92 -38.47
N LEU A 749 26.01 4.71 -37.46
CA LEU A 749 25.52 4.52 -36.10
C LEU A 749 24.17 5.19 -35.96
N TRP A 750 23.18 4.46 -35.46
CA TRP A 750 21.87 4.99 -35.12
C TRP A 750 21.72 5.01 -33.62
N CYS A 751 21.28 6.13 -33.05
CA CYS A 751 21.00 6.24 -31.63
C CYS A 751 19.62 6.85 -31.34
N ALA A 752 19.02 6.42 -30.23
CA ALA A 752 17.81 7.01 -29.70
C ALA A 752 18.16 8.09 -28.68
N GLU A 753 17.65 9.30 -28.92
CA GLU A 753 17.81 10.47 -28.07
C GLU A 753 16.55 10.64 -27.21
N ILE A 754 16.57 10.04 -26.03
CA ILE A 754 15.36 9.94 -25.18
C ILE A 754 14.91 11.31 -24.66
N GLY A 755 15.87 12.21 -24.39
CA GLY A 755 15.61 13.54 -23.84
C GLY A 755 15.03 14.47 -24.89
N ALA A 756 15.49 14.34 -26.14
CA ALA A 756 15.00 15.14 -27.25
C ALA A 756 13.76 14.55 -27.92
N GLY A 757 13.51 13.23 -27.86
CA GLY A 757 12.40 12.60 -28.58
C GLY A 757 12.68 12.47 -30.08
N GLN A 758 13.89 12.04 -30.43
CA GLN A 758 14.36 11.91 -31.81
C GLN A 758 15.31 10.73 -31.99
N LEU A 759 15.62 10.38 -33.24
CA LEU A 759 16.71 9.48 -33.59
C LEU A 759 17.84 10.27 -34.24
N ALA A 760 19.09 9.89 -33.99
CA ALA A 760 20.23 10.39 -34.73
C ALA A 760 20.89 9.28 -35.53
N ARG A 761 21.42 9.65 -36.69
CA ARG A 761 22.23 8.82 -37.56
C ARG A 761 23.58 9.50 -37.77
N MET A 762 24.65 8.85 -37.33
CA MET A 762 26.01 9.33 -37.52
C MET A 762 26.75 8.44 -38.53
N THR A 763 27.20 9.03 -39.63
CA THR A 763 28.02 8.32 -40.63
C THR A 763 29.47 8.17 -40.16
N ALA A 764 30.23 7.27 -40.80
CA ALA A 764 31.60 6.96 -40.40
C ALA A 764 32.58 8.16 -40.49
N ASP A 765 32.25 9.18 -41.28
CA ASP A 765 32.98 10.45 -41.38
C ASP A 765 32.59 11.47 -40.30
N GLY A 766 31.68 11.11 -39.38
CA GLY A 766 31.27 11.92 -38.23
C GLY A 766 30.13 12.90 -38.49
N ARG A 767 29.50 12.87 -39.68
CA ARG A 767 28.31 13.68 -39.96
C ARG A 767 27.10 13.11 -39.21
N VAL A 768 26.41 13.95 -38.45
CA VAL A 768 25.21 13.58 -37.67
C VAL A 768 23.98 14.19 -38.32
N ASP A 769 23.02 13.33 -38.68
CA ASP A 769 21.67 13.71 -39.09
C ASP A 769 20.70 13.38 -37.94
N GLU A 770 19.94 14.37 -37.48
CA GLU A 770 18.94 14.21 -36.41
C GLU A 770 17.52 14.24 -36.99
N PHE A 771 16.70 13.27 -36.59
CA PHE A 771 15.36 13.01 -37.11
C PHE A 771 14.32 13.12 -35.99
N PRO A 772 13.67 14.29 -35.83
CA PRO A 772 12.56 14.48 -34.91
C PRO A 772 11.45 13.44 -35.12
N LEU A 773 11.06 12.74 -34.05
CA LEU A 773 9.91 11.84 -34.11
C LEU A 773 8.59 12.66 -34.09
N PRO A 774 7.50 12.13 -34.69
CA PRO A 774 6.20 12.83 -34.73
C PRO A 774 5.69 13.22 -33.34
N ASP A 775 5.90 12.36 -32.34
CA ASP A 775 5.65 12.64 -30.93
C ASP A 775 6.98 12.83 -30.18
N ARG A 776 7.31 14.07 -29.84
CA ARG A 776 8.52 14.41 -29.07
C ARG A 776 8.48 13.88 -27.62
N GLY A 777 7.30 13.54 -27.10
CA GLY A 777 7.11 12.97 -25.77
C GLY A 777 7.24 11.45 -25.71
N CYS A 778 7.46 10.79 -26.85
CA CYS A 778 7.40 9.33 -26.95
C CYS A 778 8.55 8.58 -26.25
N ARG A 779 9.62 9.30 -25.90
CA ARG A 779 10.84 8.78 -25.24
C ARG A 779 11.40 7.55 -25.96
N PRO A 780 12.02 7.71 -27.14
CA PRO A 780 12.63 6.58 -27.84
C PRO A 780 13.73 5.97 -26.96
N HIS A 781 13.72 4.64 -26.80
CA HIS A 781 14.62 3.95 -25.87
C HIS A 781 15.58 2.99 -26.58
N ALA A 782 15.12 1.80 -26.99
CA ALA A 782 15.95 0.88 -27.75
C ALA A 782 15.87 1.19 -29.24
N VAL A 783 16.97 0.91 -29.94
CA VAL A 783 17.04 0.95 -31.41
C VAL A 783 17.66 -0.35 -31.92
N LEU A 784 17.17 -0.83 -33.05
CA LEU A 784 17.66 -2.03 -33.71
C LEU A 784 17.55 -1.86 -35.22
N HIS A 785 18.65 -2.05 -35.94
CA HIS A 785 18.59 -2.04 -37.39
C HIS A 785 18.05 -3.37 -37.91
N GLY A 786 16.97 -3.31 -38.71
CA GLY A 786 16.29 -4.48 -39.25
C GLY A 786 16.86 -4.99 -40.57
N PRO A 787 16.55 -6.25 -40.94
CA PRO A 787 16.92 -6.82 -42.24
C PRO A 787 16.18 -6.13 -43.40
N ASP A 788 15.11 -5.39 -43.11
CA ASP A 788 14.36 -4.56 -44.04
C ASP A 788 15.01 -3.20 -44.32
N GLY A 789 16.19 -2.93 -43.74
CA GLY A 789 16.93 -1.68 -43.93
C GLY A 789 16.42 -0.50 -43.11
N ARG A 790 15.48 -0.73 -42.19
CA ARG A 790 14.91 0.31 -41.32
C ARG A 790 15.52 0.27 -39.93
N CYS A 791 15.61 1.43 -39.30
CA CYS A 791 15.91 1.56 -37.87
C CYS A 791 14.62 1.42 -37.07
N TRP A 792 14.45 0.29 -36.40
CA TRP A 792 13.34 0.03 -35.50
C TRP A 792 13.64 0.60 -34.12
N TYR A 793 12.63 1.15 -33.45
CA TYR A 793 12.79 1.72 -32.12
C TYR A 793 11.57 1.49 -31.22
N THR A 794 11.81 1.43 -29.91
CA THR A 794 10.75 1.42 -28.90
C THR A 794 10.42 2.84 -28.47
N ALA A 795 9.14 3.20 -28.53
CA ALA A 795 8.61 4.45 -27.99
C ALA A 795 8.08 4.20 -26.56
N TRP A 796 9.02 4.21 -25.61
CA TRP A 796 8.81 3.73 -24.24
C TRP A 796 7.61 4.39 -23.54
N ALA A 797 7.47 5.70 -23.64
CA ALA A 797 6.40 6.45 -22.98
C ALA A 797 5.07 6.48 -23.75
N ALA A 798 5.05 6.00 -25.00
CA ALA A 798 3.90 6.06 -25.88
C ALA A 798 3.21 4.71 -26.14
N GLY A 799 3.83 3.59 -25.72
CA GLY A 799 3.30 2.23 -25.92
C GLY A 799 3.27 1.82 -27.40
N ARG A 800 4.32 2.13 -28.15
CA ARG A 800 4.40 1.87 -29.61
C ARG A 800 5.79 1.44 -30.03
N ILE A 801 5.85 0.85 -31.22
CA ILE A 801 7.09 0.56 -31.94
C ILE A 801 7.10 1.40 -33.19
N GLY A 802 8.23 2.03 -33.51
CA GLY A 802 8.39 2.73 -34.77
C GLY A 802 9.46 2.09 -35.65
N ALA A 803 9.34 2.29 -36.95
CA ALA A 803 10.37 1.96 -37.93
C ALA A 803 10.66 3.21 -38.77
N MET A 804 11.93 3.58 -38.86
CA MET A 804 12.39 4.73 -39.63
C MET A 804 13.27 4.27 -40.80
N ASP A 805 13.01 4.78 -42.00
CA ASP A 805 13.90 4.57 -43.15
C ASP A 805 15.09 5.54 -43.15
N ALA A 806 16.03 5.37 -44.08
CA ALA A 806 17.24 6.19 -44.16
C ALA A 806 16.96 7.66 -44.47
N GLU A 807 15.80 7.96 -45.06
CA GLU A 807 15.33 9.30 -45.39
C GLU A 807 14.58 9.98 -44.23
N GLY A 808 14.39 9.29 -43.11
CA GLY A 808 13.76 9.81 -41.90
C GLY A 808 12.24 9.67 -41.86
N LYS A 809 11.64 8.92 -42.79
CA LYS A 809 10.20 8.65 -42.77
C LYS A 809 9.89 7.57 -41.73
N VAL A 810 8.94 7.87 -40.87
CA VAL A 810 8.53 7.03 -39.75
C VAL A 810 7.22 6.30 -40.06
N GLU A 811 7.18 5.02 -39.75
CA GLU A 811 5.97 4.20 -39.63
C GLU A 811 5.82 3.77 -38.17
N GLU A 812 4.64 3.96 -37.57
CA GLU A 812 4.37 3.62 -36.16
C GLU A 812 3.35 2.48 -36.05
N PHE A 813 3.65 1.54 -35.16
CA PHE A 813 2.86 0.36 -34.86
C PHE A 813 2.42 0.43 -33.39
N PRO A 814 1.16 0.77 -33.10
CA PRO A 814 0.66 0.81 -31.72
C PRO A 814 0.62 -0.59 -31.12
N LEU A 815 0.95 -0.70 -29.83
CA LEU A 815 0.75 -1.92 -29.05
C LEU A 815 -0.68 -1.93 -28.47
N ASP A 816 -1.22 -3.12 -28.21
CA ASP A 816 -2.60 -3.30 -27.74
C ASP A 816 -2.85 -2.75 -26.34
N ASP A 817 -1.79 -2.67 -25.53
CA ASP A 817 -1.79 -2.13 -24.18
C ASP A 817 -0.94 -0.86 -24.12
N ALA A 818 -1.57 0.27 -23.75
CA ALA A 818 -0.88 1.55 -23.59
C ALA A 818 0.09 1.57 -22.38
N GLY A 819 -0.04 0.62 -21.44
CA GLY A 819 0.88 0.40 -20.32
C GLY A 819 1.94 -0.68 -20.58
N SER A 820 2.19 -1.02 -21.84
CA SER A 820 3.11 -2.11 -22.23
C SER A 820 4.59 -1.86 -21.94
N GLU A 821 5.02 -0.59 -21.81
CA GLU A 821 6.40 -0.19 -21.54
C GLU A 821 7.43 -0.94 -22.41
N PRO A 822 7.40 -0.74 -23.75
CA PRO A 822 8.29 -1.45 -24.65
C PRO A 822 9.74 -1.05 -24.41
N HIS A 823 10.61 -2.04 -24.16
CA HIS A 823 12.02 -1.84 -23.86
C HIS A 823 12.94 -2.39 -24.95
N GLY A 824 13.33 -3.66 -24.89
CA GLY A 824 14.24 -4.29 -25.84
C GLY A 824 13.58 -4.76 -27.13
N LEU A 825 14.38 -4.85 -28.20
CA LEU A 825 13.99 -5.36 -29.52
C LEU A 825 14.98 -6.44 -29.95
N ALA A 826 14.48 -7.49 -30.60
CA ALA A 826 15.33 -8.45 -31.32
C ALA A 826 14.56 -9.08 -32.49
N PHE A 827 15.28 -9.42 -33.56
CA PHE A 827 14.74 -10.29 -34.60
C PHE A 827 15.03 -11.75 -34.24
N ASP A 828 14.04 -12.63 -34.44
CA ASP A 828 14.29 -14.07 -34.37
C ASP A 828 14.99 -14.61 -35.63
N ALA A 829 15.30 -15.91 -35.63
CA ALA A 829 15.95 -16.57 -36.76
C ALA A 829 15.08 -16.59 -38.05
N ALA A 830 13.76 -16.37 -37.93
CA ALA A 830 12.85 -16.27 -39.07
C ALA A 830 12.70 -14.81 -39.57
N GLY A 831 13.31 -13.84 -38.88
CA GLY A 831 13.23 -12.43 -39.21
C GLY A 831 11.99 -11.73 -38.67
N ALA A 832 11.23 -12.35 -37.76
CA ALA A 832 10.12 -11.69 -37.07
C ALA A 832 10.66 -10.78 -35.96
N LEU A 833 10.06 -9.59 -35.80
CA LEU A 833 10.45 -8.64 -34.76
C LEU A 833 9.77 -9.00 -33.44
N HIS A 834 10.56 -9.17 -32.39
CA HIS A 834 10.11 -9.38 -31.02
C HIS A 834 10.44 -8.16 -30.16
N VAL A 835 9.53 -7.85 -29.24
CA VAL A 835 9.61 -6.72 -28.33
C VAL A 835 9.44 -7.23 -26.91
N ALA A 836 10.31 -6.78 -26.01
CA ALA A 836 10.19 -7.01 -24.58
C ALA A 836 9.28 -5.94 -23.97
N LEU A 837 8.17 -6.38 -23.36
CA LEU A 837 7.21 -5.51 -22.69
C LEU A 837 7.36 -5.71 -21.19
N GLU A 838 7.79 -4.67 -20.47
CA GLU A 838 7.98 -4.76 -19.01
C GLU A 838 6.67 -5.04 -18.25
N SER A 839 5.51 -4.84 -18.90
CA SER A 839 4.20 -5.28 -18.42
C SER A 839 4.07 -6.80 -18.21
N GLY A 840 5.03 -7.59 -18.74
CA GLY A 840 5.19 -9.01 -18.42
C GLY A 840 4.98 -9.97 -19.59
N THR A 841 5.00 -9.48 -20.82
CA THR A 841 4.84 -10.28 -22.04
C THR A 841 5.94 -9.99 -23.06
N LEU A 842 6.09 -10.86 -24.06
CA LEU A 842 6.76 -10.51 -25.31
C LEU A 842 5.70 -10.21 -26.37
N ALA A 843 5.97 -9.31 -27.29
CA ALA A 843 5.13 -9.09 -28.46
C ALA A 843 5.90 -9.46 -29.73
N VAL A 844 5.27 -10.20 -30.64
CA VAL A 844 5.85 -10.52 -31.96
C VAL A 844 5.04 -9.85 -33.07
N HIS A 845 5.74 -9.22 -34.01
CA HIS A 845 5.13 -8.55 -35.16
C HIS A 845 4.73 -9.55 -36.25
N LEU A 846 3.47 -9.52 -36.68
CA LEU A 846 2.87 -10.51 -37.58
C LEU A 846 3.07 -10.23 -39.09
N ALA A 847 4.00 -9.37 -39.47
CA ALA A 847 4.24 -9.07 -40.89
C ALA A 847 4.91 -10.24 -41.63
N GLY A 848 4.15 -10.91 -42.50
CA GLY A 848 4.68 -11.85 -43.49
C GLY A 848 4.46 -13.34 -43.21
N GLY A 849 3.20 -13.77 -43.03
CA GLY A 849 2.79 -15.11 -43.46
C GLY A 849 3.17 -16.32 -42.58
N ALA A 850 3.43 -16.14 -41.27
CA ALA A 850 3.40 -17.26 -40.33
C ALA A 850 2.15 -17.14 -39.44
N ARG A 851 1.25 -18.13 -39.57
CA ARG A 851 0.06 -18.33 -38.73
C ARG A 851 0.38 -19.25 -37.57
#